data_AF-A0AB39BQ83-F1
#
_entry.id   AF-A0AB39BQ83-F1
#
_cell.length_a   1.000
_cell.length_b   1.000
_cell.length_c   1.000
_cell.angle_alpha   90.00
_cell.angle_beta   90.00
_cell.angle_gamma   90.00
#
_symmetry.space_group_name_H-M   'P 1'
#
loop_
_entity.id
_entity.type
_entity.pdbx_description
1 polymer ?
#
loop_
_entity_poly.entity_id
_entity_poly.type
_entity_poly.pdbx_seq_one_letter_code
_entity_poly.pdbx_strand_id
1 'polypeptide(L)'
;MKRKKPILIIGSLVGVLIVAAILMMTILQDDPAMLTLEDAKQSFEERDYELCADMYQQLLDTDPTDVEARIGLSKCLVGLGQVEEAEQLLLEGMQLSPTEPTLYLHTSQFYLGQSEVVRALSLLNEGIERTNSETLTEAVESIVSNISIESDRSIVQVGFERPLQLKWKGNSGQSSVMEAEWQVADASVGTITTSESGDVLFEAKELGTATVIAETEYFTKEKEIRVQQQVVEELTFNFDEPQTIAIDEEIELSVQATDANGEVMSISPAWALENNFGTLSSTSGSSTTYTGQEAGIEAVIVSYHDLNSILEIRIDGDQKTILTQTEGNGSILLSPRQDSYEVGTEVTVSAVPQLGWEFAGWEGDLSGSEIEQTITIEDSLTIKAIFTNGGHILSVEKEGEGTILRSSLSSTFASDEPVTLTARADEGWTFDGWRGDVTSANDSITFQLDSDTTVRAVFVRDGEAAPAEETENTDADESAATDGNTYSLSLNTTGQGNVVTNKTGSTFQPGTQVAVSAVPADGWRFVRWEGSASGSSVHTSVTMNGNRSVTAVFAKNESNAGGGSGGGQQQPAPEQPKPKPEPEAPKPQEYSLSTSVVGGGSISGGGGSYKAGTSVTLTATPNDGWRFVRWDGAASGQSATTTVTMSQNRSVTAHFERVAQPDPKPEPVDPPDESDDEEDGEE
;
A
#
# COMPACT_ATOMS: atom_id res chain seq x y z
N MET A 1 14.95 -37.72 -64.41
CA MET A 1 14.90 -36.27 -64.75
C MET A 1 13.58 -35.73 -64.23
N LYS A 2 13.45 -34.58 -63.56
CA LYS A 2 14.40 -33.60 -62.97
C LYS A 2 13.93 -33.26 -61.53
N ARG A 3 14.73 -32.54 -60.71
CA ARG A 3 14.36 -32.07 -59.35
C ARG A 3 13.61 -30.73 -59.38
N LYS A 4 12.67 -30.49 -58.45
CA LYS A 4 12.66 -29.40 -57.43
C LYS A 4 11.45 -29.50 -56.48
N LYS A 5 11.50 -28.79 -55.34
CA LYS A 5 10.46 -28.61 -54.29
C LYS A 5 9.98 -27.11 -54.29
N PRO A 6 9.31 -26.56 -53.25
CA PRO A 6 7.88 -26.69 -52.89
C PRO A 6 7.19 -25.30 -52.76
N ILE A 7 5.87 -25.24 -52.48
CA ILE A 7 5.17 -24.04 -51.96
C ILE A 7 4.19 -24.45 -50.84
N LEU A 8 3.89 -23.51 -49.94
CA LEU A 8 3.19 -23.60 -48.65
C LEU A 8 1.83 -22.89 -48.68
N ILE A 9 0.81 -23.38 -47.96
CA ILE A 9 -0.28 -22.56 -47.36
C ILE A 9 -0.59 -23.13 -45.95
N ILE A 10 -0.88 -22.25 -44.99
CA ILE A 10 -1.29 -22.56 -43.60
C ILE A 10 -2.55 -21.74 -43.27
N GLY A 11 -3.42 -22.26 -42.40
CA GLY A 11 -4.66 -21.62 -41.92
C GLY A 11 -5.91 -22.47 -42.19
N SER A 12 -6.95 -22.49 -41.36
CA SER A 12 -7.20 -21.75 -40.11
C SER A 12 -7.82 -22.68 -39.05
N LEU A 13 -7.57 -22.39 -37.76
CA LEU A 13 -8.26 -23.00 -36.62
C LEU A 13 -8.42 -21.98 -35.47
N VAL A 14 -8.97 -20.80 -35.78
CA VAL A 14 -9.45 -19.83 -34.78
C VAL A 14 -10.82 -19.34 -35.25
N GLY A 15 -11.87 -19.58 -34.44
CA GLY A 15 -13.25 -19.36 -34.88
C GLY A 15 -14.32 -19.73 -33.85
N VAL A 16 -14.10 -19.36 -32.57
CA VAL A 16 -15.08 -19.56 -31.48
C VAL A 16 -15.22 -18.30 -30.61
N LEU A 17 -14.13 -17.60 -30.29
CA LEU A 17 -14.13 -16.46 -29.36
C LEU A 17 -14.63 -15.12 -29.93
N ILE A 18 -14.92 -15.00 -31.23
CA ILE A 18 -15.45 -13.77 -31.84
C ILE A 18 -17.00 -13.75 -31.83
N VAL A 19 -17.65 -14.89 -31.55
CA VAL A 19 -19.11 -15.03 -31.68
C VAL A 19 -19.88 -14.36 -30.54
N ALA A 20 -19.30 -14.25 -29.34
CA ALA A 20 -19.98 -13.65 -28.18
C ALA A 20 -20.16 -12.12 -28.32
N ALA A 21 -19.08 -11.38 -28.56
CA ALA A 21 -19.13 -9.93 -28.72
C ALA A 21 -20.01 -9.48 -29.91
N ILE A 22 -19.96 -10.23 -31.03
CA ILE A 22 -20.82 -9.94 -32.19
C ILE A 22 -22.29 -10.25 -31.90
N LEU A 23 -22.61 -11.27 -31.08
CA LEU A 23 -23.99 -11.54 -30.67
C LEU A 23 -24.59 -10.38 -29.87
N MET A 24 -23.82 -9.80 -28.94
CA MET A 24 -24.25 -8.65 -28.14
C MET A 24 -24.50 -7.43 -29.03
N MET A 25 -23.60 -7.14 -29.98
CA MET A 25 -23.78 -6.05 -30.96
C MET A 25 -24.97 -6.26 -31.91
N THR A 26 -25.42 -7.50 -32.15
CA THR A 26 -26.61 -7.77 -32.99
C THR A 26 -27.96 -7.60 -32.29
N ILE A 27 -27.99 -7.40 -30.96
CA ILE A 27 -29.24 -7.15 -30.22
C ILE A 27 -29.73 -5.70 -30.41
N LEU A 28 -28.81 -4.76 -30.60
CA LEU A 28 -29.06 -3.31 -30.66
C LEU A 28 -29.82 -2.79 -31.92
N GLN A 29 -30.38 -3.65 -32.79
CA GLN A 29 -30.98 -3.20 -34.06
C GLN A 29 -32.35 -3.77 -34.48
N ASP A 30 -32.97 -4.73 -33.78
CA ASP A 30 -34.20 -5.38 -34.30
C ASP A 30 -35.36 -5.62 -33.30
N ASP A 31 -35.25 -5.21 -32.03
CA ASP A 31 -36.39 -5.16 -31.09
C ASP A 31 -36.15 -4.10 -29.98
N PRO A 32 -37.05 -3.13 -29.73
CA PRO A 32 -36.97 -2.23 -28.57
C PRO A 32 -37.42 -2.97 -27.30
N ALA A 33 -36.68 -4.04 -26.95
CA ALA A 33 -36.77 -4.68 -25.65
C ALA A 33 -36.39 -3.66 -24.57
N MET A 34 -37.24 -3.52 -23.56
CA MET A 34 -36.99 -2.66 -22.40
C MET A 34 -35.69 -3.11 -21.72
N LEU A 35 -34.64 -2.28 -21.85
CA LEU A 35 -33.38 -2.44 -21.12
C LEU A 35 -33.71 -2.48 -19.62
N THR A 36 -33.24 -3.51 -18.92
CA THR A 36 -33.63 -3.74 -17.52
C THR A 36 -32.55 -3.30 -16.55
N LEU A 37 -32.99 -3.05 -15.32
CA LEU A 37 -32.16 -2.87 -14.14
C LEU A 37 -31.10 -3.99 -13.96
N GLU A 38 -31.40 -5.22 -14.40
CA GLU A 38 -30.45 -6.33 -14.27
C GLU A 38 -29.36 -6.27 -15.35
N ASP A 39 -29.71 -5.86 -16.57
CA ASP A 39 -28.74 -5.65 -17.66
C ASP A 39 -27.76 -4.52 -17.29
N ALA A 40 -28.24 -3.46 -16.62
CA ALA A 40 -27.40 -2.34 -16.16
C ALA A 40 -26.43 -2.76 -15.04
N LYS A 41 -26.86 -3.64 -14.13
CA LYS A 41 -25.98 -4.27 -13.12
C LYS A 41 -24.93 -5.15 -13.78
N GLN A 42 -25.31 -5.95 -14.78
CA GLN A 42 -24.36 -6.78 -15.53
C GLN A 42 -23.28 -5.92 -16.20
N SER A 43 -23.64 -4.79 -16.83
CA SER A 43 -22.67 -3.86 -17.41
C SER A 43 -21.66 -3.33 -16.38
N PHE A 44 -22.11 -3.00 -15.15
CA PHE A 44 -21.21 -2.62 -14.04
C PHE A 44 -20.28 -3.76 -13.59
N GLU A 45 -20.78 -5.00 -13.50
CA GLU A 45 -19.96 -6.17 -13.17
C GLU A 45 -18.93 -6.50 -14.27
N GLU A 46 -19.30 -6.33 -15.53
CA GLU A 46 -18.41 -6.45 -16.70
C GLU A 46 -17.44 -5.26 -16.85
N ARG A 47 -17.63 -4.20 -16.04
CA ARG A 47 -16.87 -2.93 -16.02
C ARG A 47 -17.03 -2.07 -17.27
N ASP A 48 -18.13 -2.24 -17.99
CA ASP A 48 -18.55 -1.30 -19.03
C ASP A 48 -19.30 -0.14 -18.36
N TYR A 49 -18.54 0.80 -17.81
CA TYR A 49 -19.10 1.92 -17.03
C TYR A 49 -19.81 2.96 -17.92
N GLU A 50 -19.41 3.09 -19.19
CA GLU A 50 -20.10 3.92 -20.18
C GLU A 50 -21.50 3.33 -20.48
N LEU A 51 -21.57 2.06 -20.88
CA LEU A 51 -22.84 1.37 -21.13
C LEU A 51 -23.73 1.32 -19.88
N CYS A 52 -23.12 1.09 -18.70
CA CYS A 52 -23.82 1.16 -17.42
C CYS A 52 -24.49 2.53 -17.19
N ALA A 53 -23.74 3.62 -17.39
CA ALA A 53 -24.25 4.98 -17.17
C ALA A 53 -25.41 5.30 -18.12
N ASP A 54 -25.25 5.02 -19.42
CA ASP A 54 -26.30 5.18 -20.44
C ASP A 54 -27.58 4.40 -20.07
N MET A 55 -27.45 3.21 -19.50
CA MET A 55 -28.59 2.36 -19.15
C MET A 55 -29.29 2.80 -17.86
N TYR A 56 -28.56 3.21 -16.83
CA TYR A 56 -29.19 3.78 -15.63
C TYR A 56 -29.80 5.17 -15.90
N GLN A 57 -29.21 5.98 -16.77
CA GLN A 57 -29.79 7.26 -17.18
C GLN A 57 -31.15 7.05 -17.89
N GLN A 58 -31.28 6.06 -18.77
CA GLN A 58 -32.57 5.73 -19.41
C GLN A 58 -33.66 5.29 -18.42
N LEU A 59 -33.28 4.66 -17.29
CA LEU A 59 -34.20 4.36 -16.20
C LEU A 59 -34.64 5.64 -15.48
N LEU A 60 -33.72 6.56 -15.19
CA LEU A 60 -34.03 7.87 -14.57
C LEU A 60 -34.84 8.81 -15.48
N ASP A 61 -34.62 8.77 -16.80
CA ASP A 61 -35.45 9.47 -17.79
C ASP A 61 -36.91 8.98 -17.77
N THR A 62 -37.14 7.75 -17.30
CA THR A 62 -38.46 7.12 -17.17
C THR A 62 -39.08 7.39 -15.79
N ASP A 63 -38.31 7.25 -14.71
CA ASP A 63 -38.68 7.64 -13.34
C ASP A 63 -37.49 8.33 -12.63
N PRO A 64 -37.47 9.68 -12.56
CA PRO A 64 -36.40 10.42 -11.88
C PRO A 64 -36.29 10.14 -10.38
N THR A 65 -37.29 9.49 -9.78
CA THR A 65 -37.33 9.13 -8.36
C THR A 65 -36.86 7.70 -8.08
N ASP A 66 -36.46 6.93 -9.10
CA ASP A 66 -35.87 5.59 -8.92
C ASP A 66 -34.52 5.68 -8.17
N VAL A 67 -34.57 5.18 -6.93
CA VAL A 67 -33.47 5.19 -5.96
C VAL A 67 -32.37 4.21 -6.37
N GLU A 68 -32.74 3.03 -6.89
CA GLU A 68 -31.78 1.99 -7.24
C GLU A 68 -31.05 2.35 -8.54
N ALA A 69 -31.77 2.92 -9.52
CA ALA A 69 -31.17 3.44 -10.74
C ALA A 69 -30.23 4.63 -10.47
N ARG A 70 -30.61 5.56 -9.57
CA ARG A 70 -29.79 6.72 -9.20
C ARG A 70 -28.48 6.33 -8.50
N ILE A 71 -28.56 5.36 -7.58
CA ILE A 71 -27.40 4.79 -6.90
C ILE A 71 -26.53 3.97 -7.88
N GLY A 72 -27.14 3.30 -8.85
CA GLY A 72 -26.45 2.60 -9.93
C GLY A 72 -25.64 3.55 -10.82
N LEU A 73 -26.27 4.61 -11.34
CA LEU A 73 -25.60 5.63 -12.15
C LEU A 73 -24.46 6.30 -11.38
N SER A 74 -24.66 6.70 -10.13
CA SER A 74 -23.61 7.27 -9.27
C SER A 74 -22.38 6.37 -9.17
N LYS A 75 -22.56 5.05 -9.01
CA LYS A 75 -21.45 4.07 -8.98
C LYS A 75 -20.73 3.94 -10.33
N CYS A 76 -21.43 4.11 -11.45
CA CYS A 76 -20.81 4.07 -12.77
C CYS A 76 -20.11 5.39 -13.13
N LEU A 77 -20.63 6.55 -12.72
CA LEU A 77 -19.93 7.83 -12.78
C LEU A 77 -18.63 7.82 -11.97
N VAL A 78 -18.63 7.25 -10.75
CA VAL A 78 -17.39 7.01 -9.98
C VAL A 78 -16.44 6.05 -10.72
N GLY A 79 -16.96 5.04 -11.41
CA GLY A 79 -16.17 4.15 -12.28
C GLY A 79 -15.53 4.85 -13.49
N LEU A 80 -16.13 5.95 -13.96
CA LEU A 80 -15.62 6.83 -15.01
C LEU A 80 -14.73 7.97 -14.46
N GLY A 81 -14.62 8.12 -13.14
CA GLY A 81 -13.89 9.21 -12.48
C GLY A 81 -14.68 10.51 -12.30
N GLN A 82 -15.96 10.56 -12.70
CA GLN A 82 -16.85 11.71 -12.59
C GLN A 82 -17.43 11.84 -11.16
N VAL A 83 -16.56 12.10 -10.19
CA VAL A 83 -16.88 12.09 -8.75
C VAL A 83 -17.89 13.20 -8.38
N GLU A 84 -17.72 14.41 -8.89
CA GLU A 84 -18.59 15.55 -8.58
C GLU A 84 -20.02 15.35 -9.11
N GLU A 85 -20.15 14.85 -10.35
CA GLU A 85 -21.44 14.48 -10.94
C GLU A 85 -22.12 13.37 -10.13
N ALA A 86 -21.35 12.40 -9.63
CA ALA A 86 -21.85 11.34 -8.76
C ALA A 86 -22.34 11.83 -7.39
N GLU A 87 -21.70 12.87 -6.81
CA GLU A 87 -22.17 13.56 -5.58
C GLU A 87 -23.46 14.34 -5.86
N GLN A 88 -23.47 15.21 -6.87
CA GLN A 88 -24.64 16.02 -7.25
C GLN A 88 -25.86 15.13 -7.51
N LEU A 89 -25.70 14.06 -8.28
CA LEU A 89 -26.76 13.13 -8.63
C LEU A 89 -27.41 12.51 -7.38
N LEU A 90 -26.62 12.16 -6.35
CA LEU A 90 -27.13 11.62 -5.09
C LEU A 90 -27.86 12.69 -4.26
N LEU A 91 -27.30 13.90 -4.18
CA LEU A 91 -27.90 15.04 -3.46
C LEU A 91 -29.24 15.49 -4.10
N GLU A 92 -29.35 15.46 -5.42
CA GLU A 92 -30.63 15.65 -6.12
C GLU A 92 -31.64 14.54 -5.77
N GLY A 93 -31.18 13.30 -5.67
CA GLY A 93 -32.00 12.17 -5.22
C GLY A 93 -32.62 12.40 -3.85
N MET A 94 -31.83 12.90 -2.91
CA MET A 94 -32.29 13.27 -1.56
C MET A 94 -33.29 14.43 -1.57
N GLN A 95 -33.19 15.37 -2.52
CA GLN A 95 -34.18 16.46 -2.66
C GLN A 95 -35.52 15.95 -3.21
N LEU A 96 -35.49 14.97 -4.13
CA LEU A 96 -36.68 14.35 -4.72
C LEU A 96 -37.36 13.36 -3.76
N SER A 97 -36.55 12.56 -3.05
CA SER A 97 -36.99 11.47 -2.16
C SER A 97 -36.45 11.65 -0.71
N PRO A 98 -36.76 12.76 -0.02
CA PRO A 98 -36.15 13.12 1.28
C PRO A 98 -36.51 12.22 2.46
N THR A 99 -37.40 11.23 2.26
CA THR A 99 -37.80 10.24 3.26
C THR A 99 -37.25 8.84 2.98
N GLU A 100 -36.34 8.69 2.01
CA GLU A 100 -35.73 7.40 1.65
C GLU A 100 -34.38 7.20 2.35
N PRO A 101 -34.25 6.26 3.31
CA PRO A 101 -33.00 6.03 4.03
C PRO A 101 -31.84 5.55 3.14
N THR A 102 -32.13 4.80 2.07
CA THR A 102 -31.11 4.15 1.23
C THR A 102 -30.18 5.15 0.54
N LEU A 103 -30.67 6.36 0.25
CA LEU A 103 -29.88 7.47 -0.29
C LEU A 103 -28.88 8.00 0.74
N TYR A 104 -29.33 8.36 1.95
CA TYR A 104 -28.44 8.80 3.03
C TYR A 104 -27.35 7.77 3.36
N LEU A 105 -27.70 6.47 3.32
CA LEU A 105 -26.75 5.38 3.55
C LEU A 105 -25.70 5.24 2.43
N HIS A 106 -26.10 5.36 1.15
CA HIS A 106 -25.14 5.27 0.05
C HIS A 106 -24.28 6.52 -0.09
N THR A 107 -24.83 7.71 0.10
CA THR A 107 -24.07 8.97 0.01
C THR A 107 -23.07 9.12 1.17
N SER A 108 -23.41 8.65 2.38
CA SER A 108 -22.43 8.56 3.46
C SER A 108 -21.33 7.54 3.19
N GLN A 109 -21.64 6.39 2.56
CA GLN A 109 -20.62 5.44 2.09
C GLN A 109 -19.70 6.03 1.01
N PHE A 110 -20.24 6.88 0.12
CA PHE A 110 -19.46 7.65 -0.86
C PHE A 110 -18.48 8.61 -0.15
N TYR A 111 -18.95 9.42 0.80
CA TYR A 111 -18.07 10.31 1.59
C TYR A 111 -17.00 9.55 2.39
N LEU A 112 -17.34 8.40 3.00
CA LEU A 112 -16.33 7.54 3.66
C LEU A 112 -15.30 6.98 2.66
N GLY A 113 -15.70 6.74 1.41
CA GLY A 113 -14.80 6.40 0.31
C GLY A 113 -13.78 7.50 0.04
N GLN A 114 -14.18 8.78 0.16
CA GLN A 114 -13.30 9.95 0.08
C GLN A 114 -12.64 10.33 1.43
N SER A 115 -12.79 9.51 2.48
CA SER A 115 -12.33 9.76 3.85
C SER A 115 -13.00 10.95 4.57
N GLU A 116 -14.09 11.50 4.04
CA GLU A 116 -14.83 12.64 4.61
C GLU A 116 -15.79 12.23 5.75
N VAL A 117 -15.23 11.68 6.82
CA VAL A 117 -15.99 11.06 7.93
C VAL A 117 -17.00 12.01 8.58
N VAL A 118 -16.67 13.30 8.69
CA VAL A 118 -17.55 14.32 9.29
C VAL A 118 -18.79 14.56 8.42
N ARG A 119 -18.62 14.71 7.09
CA ARG A 119 -19.74 14.82 6.12
C ARG A 119 -20.62 13.57 6.14
N ALA A 120 -20.01 12.38 6.20
CA ALA A 120 -20.74 11.12 6.31
C ALA A 120 -21.62 11.03 7.57
N LEU A 121 -21.08 11.41 8.73
CA LEU A 121 -21.82 11.44 10.00
C LEU A 121 -22.91 12.53 10.01
N SER A 122 -22.61 13.72 9.49
CA SER A 122 -23.59 14.81 9.35
C SER A 122 -24.82 14.37 8.56
N LEU A 123 -24.58 13.78 7.38
CA LEU A 123 -25.64 13.33 6.49
C LEU A 123 -26.48 12.17 7.08
N LEU A 124 -25.83 11.22 7.76
CA LEU A 124 -26.56 10.13 8.40
C LEU A 124 -27.49 10.63 9.52
N ASN A 125 -27.05 11.59 10.33
CA ASN A 125 -27.88 12.19 11.38
C ASN A 125 -29.07 12.98 10.79
N GLU A 126 -28.85 13.73 9.71
CA GLU A 126 -29.95 14.38 8.97
C GLU A 126 -30.97 13.34 8.44
N GLY A 127 -30.48 12.23 7.90
CA GLY A 127 -31.30 11.10 7.48
C GLY A 127 -32.08 10.47 8.63
N ILE A 128 -31.48 10.31 9.81
CA ILE A 128 -32.16 9.80 11.04
C ILE A 128 -33.29 10.73 11.44
N GLU A 129 -33.07 12.06 11.51
CA GLU A 129 -34.14 13.02 11.86
C GLU A 129 -35.33 12.97 10.89
N ARG A 130 -35.04 12.87 9.58
CA ARG A 130 -36.06 12.84 8.52
C ARG A 130 -36.83 11.52 8.44
N THR A 131 -36.18 10.38 8.71
CA THR A 131 -36.73 9.03 8.44
C THR A 131 -37.06 8.20 9.67
N ASN A 132 -36.40 8.48 10.82
CA ASN A 132 -36.39 7.63 12.01
C ASN A 132 -35.89 6.18 11.70
N SER A 133 -34.99 6.03 10.74
CA SER A 133 -34.49 4.73 10.26
C SER A 133 -33.42 4.12 11.19
N GLU A 134 -33.75 2.96 11.78
CA GLU A 134 -32.85 2.16 12.62
C GLU A 134 -31.52 1.84 11.91
N THR A 135 -31.55 1.51 10.62
CA THR A 135 -30.36 1.21 9.80
C THR A 135 -29.41 2.40 9.62
N LEU A 136 -29.90 3.65 9.70
CA LEU A 136 -29.01 4.81 9.69
C LEU A 136 -28.35 5.01 11.06
N THR A 137 -29.06 4.73 12.15
CA THR A 137 -28.48 4.69 13.50
C THR A 137 -27.41 3.61 13.61
N GLU A 138 -27.66 2.40 13.11
CA GLU A 138 -26.66 1.31 13.03
C GLU A 138 -25.41 1.74 12.23
N ALA A 139 -25.57 2.51 11.16
CA ALA A 139 -24.46 3.04 10.37
C ALA A 139 -23.64 4.09 11.15
N VAL A 140 -24.29 5.02 11.86
CA VAL A 140 -23.62 5.99 12.74
C VAL A 140 -22.86 5.27 13.86
N GLU A 141 -23.50 4.32 14.55
CA GLU A 141 -22.86 3.52 15.59
C GLU A 141 -21.65 2.74 15.05
N SER A 142 -21.74 2.16 13.85
CA SER A 142 -20.63 1.47 13.20
C SER A 142 -19.47 2.41 12.88
N ILE A 143 -19.72 3.56 12.24
CA ILE A 143 -18.68 4.56 11.92
C ILE A 143 -18.01 5.04 13.21
N VAL A 144 -18.79 5.45 14.20
CA VAL A 144 -18.27 5.95 15.48
C VAL A 144 -17.52 4.86 16.24
N SER A 145 -17.92 3.58 16.16
CA SER A 145 -17.16 2.49 16.80
C SER A 145 -15.73 2.35 16.27
N ASN A 146 -15.50 2.71 15.01
CA ASN A 146 -14.20 2.70 14.33
C ASN A 146 -13.35 3.98 14.56
N ILE A 147 -13.80 4.91 15.40
CA ILE A 147 -13.06 6.14 15.77
C ILE A 147 -12.39 5.94 17.13
N SER A 148 -11.09 6.22 17.21
CA SER A 148 -10.29 6.12 18.44
C SER A 148 -9.33 7.30 18.60
N ILE A 149 -8.98 7.62 19.85
CA ILE A 149 -7.88 8.53 20.15
C ILE A 149 -6.57 7.74 20.05
N GLU A 150 -5.73 8.09 19.09
CA GLU A 150 -4.37 7.59 18.95
C GLU A 150 -3.40 8.46 19.76
N SER A 151 -2.29 7.85 20.18
CA SER A 151 -1.15 8.49 20.83
C SER A 151 -0.03 7.47 20.87
N ASP A 152 1.21 7.89 20.64
CA ASP A 152 2.35 7.00 20.41
C ASP A 152 2.69 6.11 21.61
N ARG A 153 2.36 6.55 22.83
CA ARG A 153 2.62 5.84 24.09
C ARG A 153 1.39 5.83 24.99
N SER A 154 1.17 4.73 25.71
CA SER A 154 0.11 4.62 26.72
C SER A 154 0.48 5.20 28.10
N ILE A 155 1.76 5.54 28.28
CA ILE A 155 2.36 6.04 29.52
C ILE A 155 3.27 7.22 29.19
N VAL A 156 3.25 8.28 30.00
CA VAL A 156 4.01 9.52 29.78
C VAL A 156 4.79 9.92 31.04
N GLN A 157 6.01 10.42 30.86
CA GLN A 157 6.86 10.93 31.94
C GLN A 157 6.41 12.34 32.37
N VAL A 158 6.37 12.61 33.68
CA VAL A 158 6.08 13.95 34.23
C VAL A 158 7.02 14.99 33.61
N GLY A 159 6.44 16.09 33.10
CA GLY A 159 7.17 17.18 32.44
C GLY A 159 7.43 16.98 30.94
N PHE A 160 6.82 15.97 30.30
CA PHE A 160 6.93 15.71 28.86
C PHE A 160 5.57 15.74 28.16
N GLU A 161 5.61 16.00 26.86
CA GLU A 161 4.46 16.06 25.96
C GLU A 161 4.40 14.84 25.03
N ARG A 162 3.19 14.40 24.65
CA ARG A 162 2.96 13.38 23.60
C ARG A 162 1.83 13.80 22.67
N PRO A 163 1.92 13.53 21.36
CA PRO A 163 0.87 13.89 20.42
C PRO A 163 -0.40 13.05 20.61
N LEU A 164 -1.52 13.62 20.20
CA LEU A 164 -2.85 13.04 20.18
C LEU A 164 -3.46 13.23 18.79
N GLN A 165 -4.13 12.19 18.28
CA GLN A 165 -4.95 12.29 17.06
C GLN A 165 -6.28 11.60 17.29
N LEU A 166 -7.39 12.23 16.91
CA LEU A 166 -8.66 11.53 16.76
C LEU A 166 -8.66 10.90 15.37
N LYS A 167 -8.73 9.57 15.28
CA LYS A 167 -8.52 8.84 14.03
C LYS A 167 -9.67 7.87 13.77
N TRP A 168 -10.30 8.00 12.61
CA TRP A 168 -11.18 6.98 12.05
C TRP A 168 -10.36 5.95 11.28
N LYS A 169 -10.70 4.68 11.43
CA LYS A 169 -10.11 3.56 10.68
C LYS A 169 -11.21 2.85 9.89
N GLY A 170 -11.16 2.92 8.55
CA GLY A 170 -12.14 2.26 7.69
C GLY A 170 -12.04 0.73 7.70
N ASN A 171 -12.91 0.05 6.95
CA ASN A 171 -12.88 -1.42 6.78
C ASN A 171 -12.14 -1.84 5.49
N SER A 172 -11.25 -0.97 4.99
CA SER A 172 -10.82 -0.88 3.59
C SER A 172 -9.34 -0.51 3.40
N GLY A 173 -8.53 -0.56 4.46
CA GLY A 173 -7.17 0.02 4.46
C GLY A 173 -7.12 1.54 4.73
N GLN A 174 -8.23 2.26 4.59
CA GLN A 174 -8.29 3.72 4.79
C GLN A 174 -8.22 4.14 6.27
N SER A 175 -7.72 5.35 6.55
CA SER A 175 -7.86 6.01 7.86
C SER A 175 -7.79 7.53 7.70
N SER A 176 -8.64 8.26 8.42
CA SER A 176 -8.66 9.74 8.43
C SER A 176 -8.38 10.27 9.82
N VAL A 177 -7.61 11.37 9.90
CA VAL A 177 -7.56 12.22 11.11
C VAL A 177 -8.82 13.10 11.12
N MET A 178 -9.29 13.46 12.31
CA MET A 178 -10.53 14.22 12.53
C MET A 178 -10.31 15.34 13.54
N GLU A 179 -10.86 16.50 13.25
CA GLU A 179 -10.93 17.62 14.19
C GLU A 179 -11.88 17.33 15.36
N ALA A 180 -11.56 17.86 16.53
CA ALA A 180 -12.33 17.76 17.76
C ALA A 180 -11.97 18.87 18.75
N GLU A 181 -12.87 19.18 19.68
CA GLU A 181 -12.52 19.94 20.88
C GLU A 181 -11.87 18.98 21.91
N TRP A 182 -10.70 19.35 22.41
CA TRP A 182 -9.90 18.48 23.29
C TRP A 182 -9.84 19.01 24.72
N GLN A 183 -10.05 18.10 25.69
CA GLN A 183 -10.01 18.41 27.11
C GLN A 183 -9.44 17.24 27.94
N VAL A 184 -9.05 17.52 29.19
CA VAL A 184 -8.61 16.51 30.16
C VAL A 184 -9.50 16.62 31.41
N ALA A 185 -10.06 15.49 31.85
CA ALA A 185 -11.01 15.45 32.97
C ALA A 185 -10.38 15.84 34.33
N ASP A 186 -9.07 15.60 34.51
CA ASP A 186 -8.31 16.05 35.68
C ASP A 186 -7.06 16.84 35.24
N ALA A 187 -7.22 18.15 35.15
CA ALA A 187 -6.17 19.09 34.76
C ALA A 187 -4.99 19.19 35.77
N SER A 188 -5.01 18.46 36.88
CA SER A 188 -3.83 18.32 37.76
C SER A 188 -2.86 17.25 37.24
N VAL A 189 -3.36 16.19 36.60
CA VAL A 189 -2.54 15.08 36.08
C VAL A 189 -1.90 15.46 34.73
N GLY A 190 -2.61 16.18 33.88
CA GLY A 190 -2.07 16.68 32.61
C GLY A 190 -2.96 17.73 31.94
N THR A 191 -2.43 18.41 30.93
CA THR A 191 -3.14 19.45 30.17
C THR A 191 -3.04 19.23 28.67
N ILE A 192 -4.03 19.68 27.91
CA ILE A 192 -3.92 19.77 26.44
C ILE A 192 -3.17 21.05 26.08
N THR A 193 -2.21 20.92 25.17
CA THR A 193 -1.47 22.00 24.50
C THR A 193 -1.59 21.84 22.99
N THR A 194 -1.23 22.88 22.23
CA THR A 194 -1.19 22.86 20.77
C THR A 194 0.18 23.36 20.34
N SER A 195 0.84 22.66 19.41
CA SER A 195 2.15 23.05 18.89
C SER A 195 2.06 24.27 17.96
N GLU A 196 3.21 24.83 17.58
CA GLU A 196 3.29 25.87 16.53
C GLU A 196 2.85 25.35 15.14
N SER A 197 2.88 24.03 14.92
CA SER A 197 2.36 23.34 13.73
C SER A 197 0.88 22.96 13.80
N GLY A 198 0.19 23.21 14.92
CA GLY A 198 -1.22 22.89 15.13
C GLY A 198 -1.50 21.49 15.71
N ASP A 199 -0.47 20.68 15.95
CA ASP A 199 -0.62 19.35 16.56
C ASP A 199 -1.16 19.43 17.99
N VAL A 200 -2.12 18.56 18.31
CA VAL A 200 -2.67 18.44 19.66
C VAL A 200 -1.75 17.60 20.52
N LEU A 201 -1.32 18.15 21.66
CA LEU A 201 -0.38 17.52 22.58
C LEU A 201 -1.03 17.32 23.97
N PHE A 202 -0.64 16.26 24.67
CA PHE A 202 -0.88 16.05 26.09
C PHE A 202 0.40 16.29 26.89
N GLU A 203 0.42 17.33 27.73
CA GLU A 203 1.51 17.65 28.64
C GLU A 203 1.27 17.02 30.02
N ALA A 204 2.16 16.15 30.48
CA ALA A 204 2.06 15.45 31.76
C ALA A 204 2.53 16.34 32.94
N LYS A 205 1.68 16.51 33.97
CA LYS A 205 1.90 17.46 35.08
C LYS A 205 2.15 16.79 36.44
N GLU A 206 1.26 15.91 36.89
CA GLU A 206 1.39 15.18 38.17
C GLU A 206 1.11 13.68 38.01
N LEU A 207 1.54 12.88 38.98
CA LEU A 207 1.44 11.42 38.93
C LEU A 207 -0.02 10.94 39.06
N GLY A 208 -0.50 10.16 38.08
CA GLY A 208 -1.87 9.66 38.09
C GLY A 208 -2.29 9.02 36.77
N THR A 209 -3.61 9.01 36.53
CA THR A 209 -4.20 8.67 35.23
C THR A 209 -5.09 9.83 34.81
N ALA A 210 -4.82 10.41 33.64
CA ALA A 210 -5.65 11.43 33.03
C ALA A 210 -6.61 10.77 32.05
N THR A 211 -7.90 11.16 32.08
CA THR A 211 -8.81 10.88 30.96
C THR A 211 -8.73 12.05 29.99
N VAL A 212 -8.10 11.82 28.84
CA VAL A 212 -8.20 12.69 27.67
C VAL A 212 -9.57 12.46 27.02
N ILE A 213 -10.23 13.54 26.62
CA ILE A 213 -11.53 13.54 25.96
C ILE A 213 -11.41 14.33 24.66
N ALA A 214 -11.90 13.76 23.57
CA ALA A 214 -12.11 14.43 22.28
C ALA A 214 -13.61 14.50 22.00
N GLU A 215 -14.14 15.70 21.79
CA GLU A 215 -15.56 15.97 21.63
C GLU A 215 -15.85 16.58 20.25
N THR A 216 -16.93 16.13 19.63
CA THR A 216 -17.42 16.61 18.32
C THR A 216 -18.93 16.82 18.41
N GLU A 217 -19.52 17.52 17.44
CA GLU A 217 -20.98 17.73 17.40
C GLU A 217 -21.80 16.41 17.30
N TYR A 218 -21.18 15.30 16.91
CA TYR A 218 -21.85 14.00 16.73
C TYR A 218 -21.54 12.98 17.84
N PHE A 219 -20.36 13.03 18.46
CA PHE A 219 -19.91 12.02 19.44
C PHE A 219 -18.77 12.52 20.33
N THR A 220 -18.57 11.83 21.45
CA THR A 220 -17.43 12.01 22.36
C THR A 220 -16.57 10.74 22.40
N LYS A 221 -15.25 10.88 22.55
CA LYS A 221 -14.29 9.78 22.77
C LYS A 221 -13.41 10.07 23.98
N GLU A 222 -13.03 9.00 24.69
CA GLU A 222 -12.19 9.08 25.88
C GLU A 222 -10.99 8.12 25.77
N LYS A 223 -9.86 8.48 26.41
CA LYS A 223 -8.67 7.64 26.55
C LYS A 223 -7.97 7.89 27.88
N GLU A 224 -7.65 6.82 28.61
CA GLU A 224 -6.75 6.89 29.76
C GLU A 224 -5.30 7.07 29.29
N ILE A 225 -4.60 8.04 29.85
CA ILE A 225 -3.14 8.21 29.77
C ILE A 225 -2.55 8.15 31.17
N ARG A 226 -1.52 7.33 31.38
CA ARG A 226 -0.89 7.13 32.69
C ARG A 226 0.36 8.01 32.83
N VAL A 227 0.38 8.87 33.83
CA VAL A 227 1.53 9.74 34.11
C VAL A 227 2.38 9.13 35.21
N GLN A 228 3.66 8.89 34.91
CA GLN A 228 4.64 8.28 35.81
C GLN A 228 5.90 9.14 35.95
N GLN A 229 6.68 8.92 37.00
CA GLN A 229 7.84 9.78 37.30
C GLN A 229 9.03 9.49 36.38
N GLN A 230 9.19 8.25 35.94
CA GLN A 230 10.13 7.84 34.89
C GLN A 230 9.44 6.80 34.00
N VAL A 231 9.59 6.91 32.69
CA VAL A 231 9.03 6.01 31.68
C VAL A 231 10.14 5.67 30.70
N VAL A 232 10.29 4.39 30.35
CA VAL A 232 11.27 3.98 29.33
C VAL A 232 10.86 4.55 27.98
N GLU A 233 11.73 5.33 27.37
CA GLU A 233 11.57 5.85 26.01
C GLU A 233 12.41 5.08 24.99
N GLU A 234 13.59 4.58 25.38
CA GLU A 234 14.49 3.85 24.48
C GLU A 234 14.88 2.46 25.04
N LEU A 235 15.18 1.53 24.13
CA LEU A 235 15.72 0.20 24.42
C LEU A 235 16.96 -0.04 23.54
N THR A 236 18.13 0.33 24.03
CA THR A 236 19.40 0.24 23.29
C THR A 236 20.09 -1.09 23.60
N PHE A 237 20.48 -1.86 22.58
CA PHE A 237 21.32 -3.05 22.78
C PHE A 237 22.75 -2.66 23.19
N ASN A 238 23.55 -3.63 23.66
CA ASN A 238 25.00 -3.46 23.82
C ASN A 238 25.81 -3.54 22.51
N PHE A 239 25.13 -3.50 21.37
CA PHE A 239 25.69 -3.50 20.02
C PHE A 239 24.87 -2.55 19.14
N ASP A 240 25.54 -1.60 18.51
CA ASP A 240 24.93 -0.62 17.60
C ASP A 240 24.89 -1.10 16.14
N GLU A 241 25.55 -2.23 15.85
CA GLU A 241 25.67 -2.87 14.53
C GLU A 241 25.28 -4.36 14.63
N PRO A 242 24.73 -4.99 13.56
CA PRO A 242 24.51 -6.43 13.50
C PRO A 242 25.77 -7.23 13.81
N GLN A 243 25.63 -8.31 14.58
CA GLN A 243 26.75 -9.15 15.01
C GLN A 243 26.98 -10.35 14.06
N THR A 244 28.17 -10.93 14.07
CA THR A 244 28.50 -12.15 13.32
C THR A 244 29.23 -13.13 14.23
N ILE A 245 28.76 -14.38 14.27
CA ILE A 245 29.30 -15.48 15.08
C ILE A 245 29.37 -16.78 14.27
N ALA A 246 30.13 -17.76 14.74
CA ALA A 246 30.11 -19.12 14.20
C ALA A 246 28.98 -19.98 14.80
N ILE A 247 28.67 -21.11 14.16
CA ILE A 247 27.87 -22.20 14.78
C ILE A 247 28.58 -22.69 16.06
N ASP A 248 27.80 -22.99 17.10
CA ASP A 248 28.22 -23.34 18.47
C ASP A 248 28.97 -22.21 19.23
N GLU A 249 29.03 -20.98 18.71
CA GLU A 249 29.58 -19.81 19.42
C GLU A 249 28.52 -19.12 20.31
N GLU A 250 28.97 -18.57 21.45
CA GLU A 250 28.13 -17.89 22.44
C GLU A 250 28.44 -16.39 22.48
N ILE A 251 27.41 -15.54 22.49
CA ILE A 251 27.53 -14.07 22.62
C ILE A 251 26.65 -13.54 23.77
N GLU A 252 27.20 -12.67 24.61
CA GLU A 252 26.46 -11.99 25.67
C GLU A 252 25.67 -10.80 25.12
N LEU A 253 24.35 -10.88 25.19
CA LEU A 253 23.42 -9.83 24.79
C LEU A 253 22.88 -9.13 26.04
N SER A 254 22.73 -7.82 25.98
CA SER A 254 22.08 -7.03 27.02
C SER A 254 21.42 -5.78 26.43
N VAL A 255 20.41 -5.28 27.14
CA VAL A 255 19.67 -4.07 26.78
C VAL A 255 19.77 -3.04 27.91
N GLN A 256 20.04 -1.80 27.54
CA GLN A 256 19.88 -0.63 28.38
C GLN A 256 18.52 0.00 28.10
N ALA A 257 17.78 0.31 29.14
CA ALA A 257 16.59 1.14 29.05
C ALA A 257 16.94 2.55 29.55
N THR A 258 16.55 3.57 28.81
CA THR A 258 16.68 4.98 29.22
C THR A 258 15.31 5.65 29.31
N ASP A 259 15.20 6.60 30.22
CA ASP A 259 14.01 7.44 30.37
C ASP A 259 14.05 8.67 29.44
N ALA A 260 13.01 9.50 29.48
CA ALA A 260 12.92 10.70 28.63
C ALA A 260 14.00 11.77 28.91
N ASN A 261 14.77 11.63 29.99
CA ASN A 261 15.93 12.47 30.34
C ASN A 261 17.28 11.78 30.05
N GLY A 262 17.28 10.55 29.53
CA GLY A 262 18.47 9.73 29.32
C GLY A 262 18.97 9.01 30.59
N GLU A 263 18.20 8.98 31.67
CA GLU A 263 18.58 8.24 32.88
C GLU A 263 18.32 6.73 32.71
N VAL A 264 19.28 5.90 33.13
CA VAL A 264 19.21 4.44 32.94
C VAL A 264 18.23 3.80 33.92
N MET A 265 17.19 3.17 33.37
CA MET A 265 16.16 2.44 34.11
C MET A 265 16.49 0.95 34.26
N SER A 266 16.08 0.35 35.38
CA SER A 266 16.15 -1.10 35.59
C SER A 266 14.85 -1.78 35.15
N ILE A 267 14.94 -2.69 34.18
CA ILE A 267 13.77 -3.33 33.55
C ILE A 267 13.86 -4.86 33.55
N SER A 268 12.70 -5.50 33.33
CA SER A 268 12.56 -6.93 33.04
C SER A 268 11.85 -7.09 31.69
N PRO A 269 12.56 -6.96 30.56
CA PRO A 269 11.99 -7.12 29.22
C PRO A 269 11.69 -8.59 28.92
N ALA A 270 10.89 -8.80 27.88
CA ALA A 270 10.78 -10.09 27.21
C ALA A 270 11.81 -10.19 26.08
N TRP A 271 12.35 -11.38 25.85
CA TRP A 271 13.25 -11.68 24.73
C TRP A 271 12.61 -12.74 23.83
N ALA A 272 12.76 -12.58 22.52
CA ALA A 272 12.30 -13.52 21.50
C ALA A 272 13.33 -13.68 20.38
N LEU A 273 13.21 -14.77 19.63
CA LEU A 273 13.92 -15.04 18.38
C LEU A 273 12.86 -15.15 17.28
N GLU A 274 13.06 -14.49 16.15
CA GLU A 274 12.09 -14.53 15.04
C GLU A 274 12.29 -15.76 14.15
N ASN A 275 13.54 -16.05 13.77
CA ASN A 275 13.88 -17.04 12.75
C ASN A 275 14.32 -18.38 13.37
N ASN A 276 14.78 -18.38 14.63
CA ASN A 276 15.11 -19.56 15.45
C ASN A 276 16.34 -20.36 14.96
N PHE A 277 17.37 -19.66 14.47
CA PHE A 277 18.68 -20.22 14.11
C PHE A 277 19.58 -20.51 15.32
N GLY A 278 19.11 -20.21 16.54
CA GLY A 278 19.85 -20.44 17.78
C GLY A 278 18.96 -20.50 19.02
N THR A 279 19.57 -20.35 20.20
CA THR A 279 18.87 -20.38 21.49
C THR A 279 19.35 -19.31 22.46
N LEU A 280 18.45 -18.84 23.33
CA LEU A 280 18.75 -17.94 24.44
C LEU A 280 18.89 -18.70 25.76
N SER A 281 19.90 -18.37 26.58
CA SER A 281 20.14 -18.97 27.90
C SER A 281 19.10 -18.54 28.95
N SER A 282 18.51 -17.36 28.77
CA SER A 282 17.35 -16.83 29.51
C SER A 282 16.45 -16.01 28.58
N THR A 283 15.14 -16.02 28.82
CA THR A 283 14.18 -15.07 28.20
C THR A 283 13.68 -14.03 29.20
N SER A 284 14.44 -13.78 30.26
CA SER A 284 14.06 -12.89 31.38
C SER A 284 15.26 -12.15 31.98
N GLY A 285 15.05 -10.88 32.35
CA GLY A 285 16.09 -9.95 32.78
C GLY A 285 16.63 -9.11 31.61
N SER A 286 17.47 -8.12 31.91
CA SER A 286 18.03 -7.20 30.90
C SER A 286 19.28 -7.74 30.18
N SER A 287 19.60 -9.03 30.35
CA SER A 287 20.77 -9.68 29.75
C SER A 287 20.56 -11.18 29.57
N THR A 288 21.12 -11.76 28.52
CA THR A 288 21.07 -13.18 28.19
C THR A 288 22.28 -13.60 27.34
N THR A 289 22.43 -14.89 27.08
CA THR A 289 23.43 -15.43 26.15
C THR A 289 22.70 -15.99 24.94
N TYR A 290 23.09 -15.60 23.73
CA TYR A 290 22.65 -16.25 22.50
C TYR A 290 23.71 -17.26 22.04
N THR A 291 23.26 -18.42 21.56
CA THR A 291 24.11 -19.45 20.95
C THR A 291 23.59 -19.77 19.55
N GLY A 292 24.41 -19.58 18.52
CA GLY A 292 24.07 -19.94 17.14
C GLY A 292 24.12 -21.46 16.93
N GLN A 293 23.12 -22.05 16.26
CA GLN A 293 23.01 -23.51 16.06
C GLN A 293 22.90 -23.90 14.58
N GLU A 294 22.39 -23.03 13.72
CA GLU A 294 22.27 -23.24 12.27
C GLU A 294 22.68 -21.95 11.53
N ALA A 295 23.19 -22.07 10.30
CA ALA A 295 23.65 -20.92 9.52
C ALA A 295 22.47 -20.12 8.97
N GLY A 296 22.50 -18.79 9.16
CA GLY A 296 21.39 -17.91 8.81
C GLY A 296 21.57 -16.50 9.39
N ILE A 297 20.47 -15.74 9.43
CA ILE A 297 20.39 -14.43 10.11
C ILE A 297 19.23 -14.47 11.10
N GLU A 298 19.53 -14.33 12.38
CA GLU A 298 18.56 -14.27 13.46
C GLU A 298 18.21 -12.82 13.79
N ALA A 299 16.91 -12.52 13.93
CA ALA A 299 16.47 -11.27 14.54
C ALA A 299 16.13 -11.54 16.02
N VAL A 300 16.96 -10.99 16.91
CA VAL A 300 16.74 -11.04 18.37
C VAL A 300 15.91 -9.84 18.77
N ILE A 301 14.67 -10.10 19.22
CA ILE A 301 13.70 -9.06 19.56
C ILE A 301 13.62 -8.91 21.08
N VAL A 302 13.68 -7.67 21.55
CA VAL A 302 13.55 -7.28 22.97
C VAL A 302 12.36 -6.34 23.12
N SER A 303 11.40 -6.70 23.99
CA SER A 303 10.13 -5.98 24.17
C SER A 303 9.91 -5.49 25.60
N TYR A 304 9.42 -4.26 25.77
CA TYR A 304 9.03 -3.71 27.08
C TYR A 304 7.87 -2.71 26.96
N HIS A 305 6.70 -3.07 27.50
CA HIS A 305 5.41 -2.39 27.27
C HIS A 305 5.13 -2.18 25.77
N ASP A 306 5.05 -0.94 25.33
CA ASP A 306 4.76 -0.52 23.96
C ASP A 306 6.03 -0.49 23.06
N LEU A 307 7.23 -0.65 23.64
CA LEU A 307 8.51 -0.59 22.93
C LEU A 307 9.02 -1.96 22.48
N ASN A 308 9.63 -1.99 21.31
CA ASN A 308 10.44 -3.10 20.81
C ASN A 308 11.80 -2.56 20.32
N SER A 309 12.83 -3.38 20.45
CA SER A 309 14.15 -3.18 19.84
C SER A 309 14.60 -4.49 19.20
N ILE A 310 15.38 -4.43 18.13
CA ILE A 310 15.80 -5.61 17.34
C ILE A 310 17.30 -5.53 17.08
N LEU A 311 18.00 -6.64 17.30
CA LEU A 311 19.40 -6.85 16.90
C LEU A 311 19.49 -8.04 15.95
N GLU A 312 20.08 -7.82 14.78
CA GLU A 312 20.39 -8.91 13.84
C GLU A 312 21.72 -9.59 14.22
N ILE A 313 21.74 -10.93 14.12
CA ILE A 313 22.94 -11.76 14.34
C ILE A 313 23.08 -12.72 13.15
N ARG A 314 24.18 -12.59 12.41
CA ARG A 314 24.57 -13.52 11.34
C ARG A 314 25.30 -14.72 11.96
N ILE A 315 24.90 -15.93 11.60
CA ILE A 315 25.55 -17.17 12.01
C ILE A 315 26.21 -17.78 10.78
N ASP A 316 27.55 -17.77 10.75
CA ASP A 316 28.34 -18.28 9.63
C ASP A 316 28.61 -19.79 9.76
N GLY A 317 28.51 -20.49 8.61
CA GLY A 317 28.73 -21.93 8.52
C GLY A 317 29.01 -22.41 7.09
N ASP A 318 28.58 -23.64 6.77
CA ASP A 318 28.77 -24.26 5.45
C ASP A 318 27.85 -23.65 4.36
N GLN A 319 26.71 -23.08 4.74
CA GLN A 319 25.86 -22.26 3.87
C GLN A 319 26.23 -20.78 4.02
N LYS A 320 26.02 -19.99 2.96
CA LYS A 320 26.41 -18.58 2.90
C LYS A 320 25.21 -17.68 3.14
N THR A 321 25.44 -16.52 3.76
CA THR A 321 24.39 -15.57 4.15
C THR A 321 24.62 -14.21 3.48
N ILE A 322 23.58 -13.40 3.35
CA ILE A 322 23.66 -12.02 2.82
C ILE A 322 23.03 -11.10 3.87
N LEU A 323 23.88 -10.40 4.62
CA LEU A 323 23.47 -9.39 5.60
C LEU A 323 23.28 -8.06 4.89
N THR A 324 22.12 -7.42 5.07
CA THR A 324 21.71 -6.20 4.35
C THR A 324 21.56 -5.01 5.30
N GLN A 325 22.27 -3.92 5.04
CA GLN A 325 22.26 -2.70 5.85
C GLN A 325 21.86 -1.47 5.01
N THR A 326 21.40 -0.40 5.66
CA THR A 326 21.07 0.87 4.98
C THR A 326 21.62 2.08 5.73
N GLU A 327 22.00 3.12 4.99
CA GLU A 327 22.25 4.47 5.51
C GLU A 327 21.35 5.46 4.77
N GLY A 328 20.68 6.35 5.50
CA GLY A 328 19.55 7.11 4.95
C GLY A 328 18.27 6.27 4.84
N ASN A 329 17.22 6.82 4.22
CA ASN A 329 15.91 6.17 4.16
C ASN A 329 15.70 5.42 2.84
N GLY A 330 15.61 4.10 2.94
CA GLY A 330 15.38 3.18 1.82
C GLY A 330 15.46 1.72 2.29
N SER A 331 15.46 0.78 1.35
CA SER A 331 15.52 -0.66 1.64
C SER A 331 16.29 -1.46 0.57
N ILE A 332 16.60 -2.72 0.86
CA ILE A 332 17.26 -3.66 -0.05
C ILE A 332 16.35 -4.86 -0.32
N LEU A 333 16.27 -5.27 -1.58
CA LEU A 333 15.58 -6.48 -2.03
C LEU A 333 16.60 -7.51 -2.52
N LEU A 334 16.33 -8.80 -2.22
CA LEU A 334 17.11 -9.95 -2.70
C LEU A 334 16.21 -10.87 -3.53
N SER A 335 16.72 -11.38 -4.66
CA SER A 335 15.98 -12.23 -5.59
C SER A 335 16.87 -13.34 -6.18
N PRO A 336 16.68 -14.62 -5.79
CA PRO A 336 15.77 -15.09 -4.75
C PRO A 336 16.19 -14.60 -3.37
N ARG A 337 15.21 -14.30 -2.50
CA ARG A 337 15.46 -14.15 -1.05
C ARG A 337 15.47 -15.54 -0.41
N GLN A 338 16.55 -15.88 0.27
CA GLN A 338 16.71 -17.06 1.11
C GLN A 338 17.45 -16.67 2.38
N ASP A 339 17.25 -17.41 3.47
CA ASP A 339 17.93 -17.14 4.75
C ASP A 339 19.40 -17.60 4.73
N SER A 340 19.71 -18.58 3.86
CA SER A 340 21.07 -18.92 3.44
C SER A 340 21.08 -19.53 2.02
N TYR A 341 22.26 -19.59 1.41
CA TYR A 341 22.49 -19.88 -0.01
C TYR A 341 23.62 -20.92 -0.19
N GLU A 342 23.50 -21.77 -1.22
CA GLU A 342 24.61 -22.63 -1.67
C GLU A 342 25.65 -21.82 -2.46
N VAL A 343 26.93 -22.21 -2.34
CA VAL A 343 28.03 -21.58 -3.10
C VAL A 343 27.84 -21.77 -4.60
N GLY A 344 27.87 -20.67 -5.35
CA GLY A 344 27.58 -20.61 -6.79
C GLY A 344 26.14 -20.22 -7.13
N THR A 345 25.29 -19.91 -6.14
CA THR A 345 23.96 -19.33 -6.39
C THR A 345 24.08 -17.92 -6.98
N GLU A 346 23.27 -17.59 -7.98
CA GLU A 346 23.13 -16.21 -8.50
C GLU A 346 21.97 -15.52 -7.79
N VAL A 347 22.22 -14.34 -7.21
CA VAL A 347 21.23 -13.52 -6.49
C VAL A 347 21.26 -12.12 -7.08
N THR A 348 20.09 -11.55 -7.36
CA THR A 348 19.94 -10.14 -7.74
C THR A 348 19.63 -9.32 -6.50
N VAL A 349 20.35 -8.22 -6.34
CA VAL A 349 20.27 -7.26 -5.24
C VAL A 349 19.77 -5.93 -5.81
N SER A 350 18.71 -5.36 -5.26
CA SER A 350 18.14 -4.09 -5.73
C SER A 350 17.91 -3.13 -4.56
N ALA A 351 18.27 -1.86 -4.71
CA ALA A 351 18.03 -0.80 -3.73
C ALA A 351 16.74 -0.05 -4.03
N VAL A 352 15.98 0.32 -3.00
CA VAL A 352 14.70 1.02 -3.13
C VAL A 352 14.69 2.24 -2.19
N PRO A 353 14.94 3.45 -2.70
CA PRO A 353 14.89 4.68 -1.90
C PRO A 353 13.48 4.97 -1.34
N GLN A 354 13.41 5.65 -0.21
CA GLN A 354 12.17 6.26 0.28
C GLN A 354 11.89 7.58 -0.46
N LEU A 355 10.63 8.03 -0.47
CA LEU A 355 10.25 9.33 -1.02
C LEU A 355 11.08 10.48 -0.40
N GLY A 356 11.63 11.35 -1.25
CA GLY A 356 12.56 12.43 -0.86
C GLY A 356 14.04 12.02 -0.83
N TRP A 357 14.34 10.73 -0.98
CA TRP A 357 15.71 10.20 -0.95
C TRP A 357 16.12 9.61 -2.31
N GLU A 358 17.39 9.72 -2.65
CA GLU A 358 18.01 9.14 -3.85
C GLU A 358 18.95 7.99 -3.47
N PHE A 359 19.25 7.08 -4.39
CA PHE A 359 20.27 6.04 -4.17
C PHE A 359 21.66 6.56 -4.55
N ALA A 360 22.58 6.63 -3.58
CA ALA A 360 23.93 7.13 -3.77
C ALA A 360 24.94 6.04 -4.15
N GLY A 361 24.72 4.78 -3.72
CA GLY A 361 25.56 3.65 -4.08
C GLY A 361 25.62 2.52 -3.04
N TRP A 362 26.36 1.47 -3.38
CA TRP A 362 26.61 0.31 -2.52
C TRP A 362 27.96 0.41 -1.79
N GLU A 363 27.98 -0.04 -0.53
CA GLU A 363 29.15 -0.28 0.30
C GLU A 363 29.17 -1.72 0.85
N GLY A 364 30.30 -2.12 1.45
CA GLY A 364 30.53 -3.46 1.98
C GLY A 364 31.15 -4.38 0.92
N ASP A 365 30.68 -5.62 0.85
CA ASP A 365 31.13 -6.62 -0.14
C ASP A 365 30.52 -6.40 -1.54
N LEU A 366 29.56 -5.47 -1.67
CA LEU A 366 29.04 -4.95 -2.93
C LEU A 366 29.47 -3.48 -3.10
N SER A 367 29.63 -3.03 -4.34
CA SER A 367 30.02 -1.66 -4.65
C SER A 367 29.44 -1.18 -5.98
N GLY A 368 29.45 0.14 -6.20
CA GLY A 368 28.97 0.78 -7.44
C GLY A 368 27.68 1.57 -7.25
N SER A 369 27.27 2.28 -8.31
CA SER A 369 26.09 3.18 -8.33
C SER A 369 24.88 2.58 -9.04
N GLU A 370 24.97 1.36 -9.58
CA GLU A 370 23.85 0.69 -10.22
C GLU A 370 22.82 0.28 -9.17
N ILE A 371 21.56 0.71 -9.33
CA ILE A 371 20.48 0.47 -8.36
C ILE A 371 20.08 -1.01 -8.24
N GLU A 372 20.42 -1.82 -9.25
CA GLU A 372 20.26 -3.28 -9.25
C GLU A 372 21.53 -3.97 -9.77
N GLN A 373 21.97 -5.04 -9.11
CA GLN A 373 23.13 -5.85 -9.51
C GLN A 373 22.90 -7.35 -9.27
N THR A 374 23.29 -8.21 -10.21
CA THR A 374 23.34 -9.66 -10.00
C THR A 374 24.73 -10.08 -9.53
N ILE A 375 24.80 -10.81 -8.42
CA ILE A 375 26.02 -11.33 -7.80
C ILE A 375 25.99 -12.86 -7.77
N THR A 376 27.17 -13.50 -7.77
CA THR A 376 27.32 -14.93 -7.52
C THR A 376 27.87 -15.14 -6.11
N ILE A 377 27.20 -15.95 -5.30
CA ILE A 377 27.55 -16.17 -3.90
C ILE A 377 28.74 -17.14 -3.79
N GLU A 378 29.95 -16.60 -3.59
CA GLU A 378 31.15 -17.40 -3.32
C GLU A 378 31.45 -17.54 -1.81
N ASP A 379 31.08 -16.54 -0.99
CA ASP A 379 31.18 -16.54 0.47
C ASP A 379 30.00 -15.78 1.11
N SER A 380 29.92 -15.70 2.44
CA SER A 380 28.93 -14.88 3.16
C SER A 380 29.26 -13.39 2.96
N LEU A 381 28.24 -12.57 2.69
CA LEU A 381 28.39 -11.16 2.32
C LEU A 381 27.71 -10.24 3.34
N THR A 382 28.29 -9.06 3.54
CA THR A 382 27.62 -7.91 4.17
C THR A 382 27.57 -6.76 3.17
N ILE A 383 26.36 -6.33 2.82
CA ILE A 383 26.11 -5.30 1.81
C ILE A 383 25.30 -4.16 2.39
N LYS A 384 25.64 -2.92 2.03
CA LYS A 384 25.03 -1.70 2.56
C LYS A 384 24.60 -0.78 1.42
N ALA A 385 23.35 -0.33 1.44
CA ALA A 385 22.84 0.68 0.49
C ALA A 385 22.89 2.07 1.13
N ILE A 386 23.44 3.05 0.39
CA ILE A 386 23.51 4.44 0.82
C ILE A 386 22.45 5.25 0.10
N PHE A 387 21.66 6.02 0.86
CA PHE A 387 20.65 6.94 0.36
C PHE A 387 20.92 8.37 0.84
N THR A 388 20.81 9.36 -0.05
CA THR A 388 20.99 10.79 0.27
C THR A 388 19.69 11.57 0.13
N ASN A 389 19.57 12.70 0.83
CA ASN A 389 18.38 13.58 0.82
C ASN A 389 18.49 14.60 -0.33
N GLY A 390 17.47 14.70 -1.19
CA GLY A 390 17.64 15.12 -2.59
C GLY A 390 16.90 16.37 -3.10
N GLY A 391 16.18 17.15 -2.28
CA GLY A 391 15.61 18.44 -2.73
C GLY A 391 14.37 18.94 -1.97
N HIS A 392 13.86 20.10 -2.39
CA HIS A 392 12.69 20.80 -1.83
C HIS A 392 11.51 20.86 -2.80
N ILE A 393 10.27 20.90 -2.30
CA ILE A 393 9.02 20.89 -3.08
C ILE A 393 8.45 22.30 -3.25
N LEU A 394 7.89 22.60 -4.43
CA LEU A 394 7.13 23.83 -4.70
C LEU A 394 5.65 23.50 -4.99
N SER A 395 4.76 23.99 -4.13
CA SER A 395 3.30 23.90 -4.28
C SER A 395 2.70 25.22 -4.78
N VAL A 396 1.63 25.13 -5.58
CA VAL A 396 0.92 26.28 -6.21
C VAL A 396 -0.59 25.94 -6.32
N GLU A 397 -1.52 26.84 -5.96
CA GLU A 397 -2.96 26.57 -5.61
C GLU A 397 -3.95 27.69 -6.06
N LYS A 398 -5.30 27.53 -6.24
CA LYS A 398 -6.27 28.64 -6.62
C LYS A 398 -7.48 29.02 -5.78
N GLU A 399 -8.02 30.13 -6.28
CA GLU A 399 -9.25 30.89 -6.07
C GLU A 399 -9.35 31.79 -7.36
N GLY A 400 -10.53 32.22 -7.82
CA GLY A 400 -10.66 33.01 -9.08
C GLY A 400 -10.17 32.32 -10.37
N GLU A 401 -10.12 33.05 -11.50
CA GLU A 401 -9.92 32.46 -12.86
C GLU A 401 -8.76 33.07 -13.68
N GLY A 402 -8.03 32.21 -14.38
CA GLY A 402 -6.76 32.47 -15.08
C GLY A 402 -5.75 31.35 -14.87
N THR A 403 -4.59 31.45 -15.55
CA THR A 403 -3.54 30.42 -15.65
C THR A 403 -2.22 30.87 -15.00
N ILE A 404 -1.46 29.92 -14.43
CA ILE A 404 -0.04 30.09 -14.06
C ILE A 404 0.88 29.35 -15.04
N LEU A 405 1.95 30.03 -15.43
CA LEU A 405 3.09 29.49 -16.17
C LEU A 405 4.31 29.43 -15.25
N ARG A 406 4.99 28.27 -15.19
CA ARG A 406 6.22 28.08 -14.41
C ARG A 406 7.41 27.75 -15.31
N SER A 407 8.61 28.25 -14.99
CA SER A 407 9.82 28.09 -15.81
C SER A 407 10.40 26.68 -15.81
N SER A 408 10.01 25.86 -14.84
CA SER A 408 10.41 24.46 -14.72
C SER A 408 9.22 23.64 -14.23
N LEU A 409 9.06 22.42 -14.76
CA LEU A 409 7.98 21.50 -14.40
C LEU A 409 8.36 20.51 -13.28
N SER A 410 9.58 20.60 -12.74
CA SER A 410 10.08 19.71 -11.69
C SER A 410 9.13 19.64 -10.48
N SER A 411 9.10 18.47 -9.83
CA SER A 411 8.41 18.22 -8.56
C SER A 411 9.29 18.47 -7.34
N THR A 412 10.62 18.51 -7.53
CA THR A 412 11.62 18.87 -6.53
C THR A 412 12.66 19.80 -7.14
N PHE A 413 13.24 20.67 -6.32
CA PHE A 413 14.20 21.70 -6.68
C PHE A 413 15.44 21.61 -5.80
N ALA A 414 16.62 21.80 -6.39
CA ALA A 414 17.84 22.03 -5.63
C ALA A 414 17.80 23.42 -4.98
N SER A 415 18.41 23.60 -3.82
CA SER A 415 18.27 24.84 -3.04
C SER A 415 18.91 26.08 -3.70
N ASP A 416 19.72 25.89 -4.74
CA ASP A 416 20.27 26.95 -5.58
C ASP A 416 19.57 27.11 -6.96
N GLU A 417 18.55 26.32 -7.30
CA GLU A 417 17.80 26.46 -8.56
C GLU A 417 16.78 27.63 -8.51
N PRO A 418 16.87 28.63 -9.40
CA PRO A 418 15.94 29.74 -9.41
C PRO A 418 14.67 29.43 -10.24
N VAL A 419 13.52 29.35 -9.58
CA VAL A 419 12.21 29.14 -10.20
C VAL A 419 11.57 30.49 -10.55
N THR A 420 10.95 30.59 -11.73
CA THR A 420 10.16 31.75 -12.16
C THR A 420 8.71 31.35 -12.38
N LEU A 421 7.78 32.13 -11.84
CA LEU A 421 6.34 31.99 -12.05
C LEU A 421 5.79 33.23 -12.77
N THR A 422 4.76 33.06 -13.59
CA THR A 422 4.08 34.12 -14.36
C THR A 422 2.59 33.85 -14.47
N ALA A 423 1.75 34.81 -14.09
CA ALA A 423 0.29 34.69 -14.05
C ALA A 423 -0.38 35.35 -15.26
N ARG A 424 -1.55 34.85 -15.68
CA ARG A 424 -2.39 35.43 -16.74
C ARG A 424 -3.87 35.28 -16.40
N ALA A 425 -4.58 36.39 -16.27
CA ALA A 425 -6.02 36.39 -15.99
C ALA A 425 -6.85 36.04 -17.23
N ASP A 426 -7.99 35.37 -17.02
CA ASP A 426 -8.95 35.03 -18.08
C ASP A 426 -9.92 36.17 -18.44
N GLU A 427 -10.73 36.00 -19.48
CA GLU A 427 -11.63 37.05 -19.98
C GLU A 427 -12.67 37.46 -18.90
N GLY A 428 -12.55 38.71 -18.42
CA GLY A 428 -13.39 39.26 -17.35
C GLY A 428 -12.78 39.13 -15.95
N TRP A 429 -11.48 38.86 -15.84
CA TRP A 429 -10.72 38.85 -14.60
C TRP A 429 -9.41 39.67 -14.73
N THR A 430 -8.91 40.18 -13.60
CA THR A 430 -7.68 40.99 -13.50
C THR A 430 -6.78 40.44 -12.40
N PHE A 431 -5.46 40.43 -12.63
CA PHE A 431 -4.45 39.95 -11.66
C PHE A 431 -4.12 40.98 -10.56
N ASP A 432 -3.85 40.50 -9.34
CA ASP A 432 -3.63 41.35 -8.14
C ASP A 432 -2.25 41.09 -7.46
N GLY A 433 -1.71 39.87 -7.48
CA GLY A 433 -0.36 39.59 -6.95
C GLY A 433 -0.01 38.12 -6.73
N TRP A 434 1.09 37.86 -6.02
CA TRP A 434 1.50 36.59 -5.41
C TRP A 434 1.58 36.71 -3.86
N ARG A 435 1.09 35.76 -3.05
CA ARG A 435 1.37 35.52 -1.62
C ARG A 435 1.63 34.01 -1.36
N GLY A 436 1.34 33.51 -0.15
CA GLY A 436 1.95 32.31 0.40
C GLY A 436 3.31 32.66 1.00
N ASP A 437 4.27 31.75 0.90
CA ASP A 437 5.63 31.95 1.39
C ASP A 437 6.43 33.02 0.60
N VAL A 438 5.96 33.36 -0.62
CA VAL A 438 6.56 34.38 -1.49
C VAL A 438 5.52 35.46 -1.82
N THR A 439 5.82 36.74 -1.55
CA THR A 439 4.86 37.86 -1.71
C THR A 439 5.28 38.89 -2.78
N SER A 440 4.43 39.21 -3.77
CA SER A 440 4.71 40.22 -4.82
C SER A 440 3.52 40.62 -5.72
N ALA A 441 3.24 41.92 -5.87
CA ALA A 441 2.21 42.44 -6.80
C ALA A 441 2.64 42.51 -8.30
N ASN A 442 3.60 41.68 -8.74
CA ASN A 442 4.05 41.63 -10.15
C ASN A 442 3.48 40.38 -10.83
N ASP A 443 3.05 40.49 -12.09
CA ASP A 443 2.54 39.36 -12.88
C ASP A 443 3.60 38.28 -13.19
N SER A 444 4.89 38.56 -12.92
CA SER A 444 5.96 37.58 -12.95
C SER A 444 6.96 37.76 -11.79
N ILE A 445 7.38 36.64 -11.18
CA ILE A 445 8.33 36.59 -10.05
C ILE A 445 9.40 35.52 -10.25
N THR A 446 10.58 35.70 -9.63
CA THR A 446 11.68 34.71 -9.61
C THR A 446 12.28 34.61 -8.20
N PHE A 447 12.46 33.39 -7.69
CA PHE A 447 13.00 33.08 -6.35
C PHE A 447 13.73 31.73 -6.32
N GLN A 448 14.35 31.39 -5.19
CA GLN A 448 15.01 30.09 -4.91
C GLN A 448 14.35 29.46 -3.66
N LEU A 449 14.44 28.14 -3.49
CA LEU A 449 13.84 27.42 -2.36
C LEU A 449 14.91 27.04 -1.32
N ASP A 450 14.77 27.47 -0.07
CA ASP A 450 15.55 27.01 1.08
C ASP A 450 14.76 26.10 2.05
N SER A 451 13.47 25.90 1.78
CA SER A 451 12.62 24.84 2.31
C SER A 451 11.60 24.40 1.26
N ASP A 452 10.76 23.41 1.59
CA ASP A 452 9.49 23.23 0.89
C ASP A 452 8.69 24.54 0.98
N THR A 453 8.03 24.93 -0.11
CA THR A 453 7.47 26.28 -0.32
C THR A 453 6.10 26.21 -0.99
N THR A 454 5.12 26.98 -0.53
CA THR A 454 3.79 27.12 -1.15
C THR A 454 3.55 28.56 -1.60
N VAL A 455 3.20 28.75 -2.87
CA VAL A 455 3.09 30.08 -3.49
C VAL A 455 1.77 30.24 -4.25
N ARG A 456 1.15 31.40 -4.12
CA ARG A 456 -0.25 31.65 -4.51
C ARG A 456 -0.42 32.97 -5.28
N ALA A 457 -1.12 33.09 -6.43
CA ALA A 457 -1.32 34.31 -7.24
C ALA A 457 -2.79 34.76 -7.55
N VAL A 458 -3.32 35.93 -7.15
CA VAL A 458 -4.77 36.31 -7.32
C VAL A 458 -5.16 36.69 -8.74
N PHE A 459 -6.39 36.28 -9.12
CA PHE A 459 -7.24 37.01 -10.05
C PHE A 459 -8.58 37.44 -9.40
N VAL A 460 -9.01 38.69 -9.61
CA VAL A 460 -10.30 39.26 -9.17
C VAL A 460 -11.18 39.59 -10.37
N ARG A 461 -12.50 39.44 -10.25
CA ARG A 461 -13.45 39.60 -11.36
C ARG A 461 -13.71 41.06 -11.73
N ASP A 462 -13.72 41.35 -13.03
CA ASP A 462 -13.86 42.71 -13.57
C ASP A 462 -15.23 43.34 -13.22
N GLY A 463 -15.19 44.40 -12.41
CA GLY A 463 -16.35 45.24 -12.08
C GLY A 463 -16.93 45.03 -10.68
N GLU A 464 -16.43 44.06 -9.93
CA GLU A 464 -16.71 43.93 -8.49
C GLU A 464 -15.68 44.77 -7.70
N ALA A 465 -16.13 45.49 -6.66
CA ALA A 465 -15.25 46.39 -5.91
C ALA A 465 -14.55 45.61 -4.78
N ALA A 466 -13.23 45.50 -4.88
CA ALA A 466 -12.41 44.64 -4.04
C ALA A 466 -12.66 44.78 -2.52
N PRO A 467 -12.77 43.66 -1.78
CA PRO A 467 -12.31 43.61 -0.39
C PRO A 467 -10.85 44.09 -0.32
N ALA A 468 -10.44 44.70 0.79
CA ALA A 468 -9.05 45.16 0.94
C ALA A 468 -8.09 43.97 1.10
N GLU A 469 -6.87 44.10 0.55
CA GLU A 469 -5.81 43.07 0.52
C GLU A 469 -5.62 42.29 1.84
N GLU A 470 -5.74 40.97 1.77
CA GLU A 470 -4.74 39.97 2.20
C GLU A 470 -5.17 38.60 1.62
N THR A 471 -4.22 37.80 1.13
CA THR A 471 -4.38 37.15 -0.20
C THR A 471 -3.40 35.95 -0.38
N GLU A 472 -3.22 35.22 -1.51
CA GLU A 472 -3.61 35.36 -2.94
C GLU A 472 -4.08 33.98 -3.58
N ASN A 473 -4.11 33.78 -4.92
CA ASN A 473 -4.68 32.57 -5.64
C ASN A 473 -3.58 31.61 -6.23
N THR A 474 -3.21 31.22 -7.48
CA THR A 474 -3.90 30.56 -8.63
C THR A 474 -3.33 29.17 -9.09
N ASP A 475 -4.02 28.49 -10.03
CA ASP A 475 -3.92 27.07 -10.48
C ASP A 475 -4.14 26.99 -12.02
N ALA A 476 -3.84 25.81 -12.56
CA ALA A 476 -4.66 25.07 -13.54
C ALA A 476 -4.69 25.50 -15.04
N ASP A 477 -4.67 24.43 -15.85
CA ASP A 477 -5.25 24.22 -17.18
C ASP A 477 -4.73 25.01 -18.42
N GLU A 478 -4.87 24.49 -19.65
CA GLU A 478 -5.59 23.29 -20.14
C GLU A 478 -4.93 22.67 -21.41
N SER A 479 -5.27 21.40 -21.73
CA SER A 479 -5.34 20.78 -23.10
C SER A 479 -4.10 20.77 -24.04
N ALA A 480 -3.93 19.88 -25.05
CA ALA A 480 -4.72 18.78 -25.62
C ALA A 480 -3.80 17.69 -26.26
N ALA A 481 -4.35 16.55 -26.72
CA ALA A 481 -3.62 15.29 -26.98
C ALA A 481 -3.57 14.77 -28.45
N THR A 482 -2.82 13.68 -28.68
CA THR A 482 -2.97 12.74 -29.83
C THR A 482 -2.76 11.27 -29.40
N ASP A 483 -3.24 10.33 -30.23
CA ASP A 483 -3.64 8.96 -29.88
C ASP A 483 -2.50 7.91 -29.80
N GLY A 484 -2.66 6.87 -28.98
CA GLY A 484 -1.60 5.91 -28.62
C GLY A 484 -2.05 4.59 -27.98
N ASN A 485 -2.70 3.71 -28.74
CA ASN A 485 -3.16 2.40 -28.24
C ASN A 485 -2.03 1.43 -27.83
N THR A 486 -2.11 0.92 -26.61
CA THR A 486 -1.15 0.00 -25.96
C THR A 486 -1.85 -1.23 -25.33
N TYR A 487 -1.11 -2.31 -25.06
CA TYR A 487 -1.68 -3.61 -24.66
C TYR A 487 -1.19 -4.12 -23.30
N SER A 488 -2.09 -4.56 -22.42
CA SER A 488 -1.76 -5.04 -21.07
C SER A 488 -1.33 -6.53 -21.03
N LEU A 489 -0.43 -6.87 -20.10
CA LEU A 489 0.02 -8.24 -19.81
C LEU A 489 -0.37 -8.63 -18.37
N SER A 490 -1.31 -9.55 -18.21
CA SER A 490 -1.71 -10.10 -16.91
C SER A 490 -0.90 -11.36 -16.58
N LEU A 491 -0.48 -11.49 -15.33
CA LEU A 491 0.34 -12.60 -14.84
C LEU A 491 -0.39 -13.28 -13.68
N ASN A 492 -0.48 -14.61 -13.73
CA ASN A 492 -1.25 -15.43 -12.79
C ASN A 492 -0.43 -16.64 -12.33
N THR A 493 -0.85 -17.28 -11.24
CA THR A 493 -0.24 -18.53 -10.74
C THR A 493 -1.28 -19.56 -10.35
N THR A 494 -0.88 -20.81 -10.19
CA THR A 494 -1.70 -21.91 -9.67
C THR A 494 -0.81 -22.88 -8.92
N GLY A 495 -1.01 -23.03 -7.61
CA GLY A 495 0.02 -23.54 -6.70
C GLY A 495 0.92 -22.41 -6.20
N GLN A 496 1.84 -22.71 -5.26
CA GLN A 496 2.67 -21.67 -4.63
C GLN A 496 3.95 -21.38 -5.46
N GLY A 497 4.13 -20.11 -5.80
CA GLY A 497 5.20 -19.56 -6.63
C GLY A 497 4.79 -18.20 -7.22
N ASN A 498 5.72 -17.51 -7.87
CA ASN A 498 5.56 -16.17 -8.44
C ASN A 498 5.86 -16.17 -9.96
N VAL A 499 5.44 -15.11 -10.67
CA VAL A 499 5.80 -14.83 -12.07
C VAL A 499 6.38 -13.44 -12.20
N VAL A 500 7.67 -13.35 -12.55
CA VAL A 500 8.40 -12.09 -12.77
C VAL A 500 8.63 -11.86 -14.27
N THR A 501 8.93 -10.63 -14.68
CA THR A 501 9.16 -10.28 -16.09
C THR A 501 10.30 -9.27 -16.24
N ASN A 502 10.90 -9.21 -17.43
CA ASN A 502 12.03 -8.31 -17.69
C ASN A 502 11.65 -6.89 -18.17
N LYS A 503 10.36 -6.53 -18.14
CA LYS A 503 9.86 -5.19 -18.53
C LYS A 503 8.58 -4.86 -17.76
N THR A 504 8.59 -3.76 -17.03
CA THR A 504 7.46 -3.24 -16.26
C THR A 504 6.69 -2.14 -17.01
N GLY A 505 5.43 -1.94 -16.63
CA GLY A 505 4.48 -1.03 -17.29
C GLY A 505 3.06 -1.58 -17.27
N SER A 506 2.05 -0.71 -17.18
CA SER A 506 0.63 -1.13 -17.20
C SER A 506 0.18 -1.63 -18.59
N THR A 507 0.80 -1.12 -19.64
CA THR A 507 0.55 -1.48 -21.04
C THR A 507 1.83 -1.40 -21.86
N PHE A 508 1.87 -2.13 -22.98
CA PHE A 508 3.05 -2.30 -23.85
C PHE A 508 2.71 -1.92 -25.30
N GLN A 509 3.68 -1.33 -26.00
CA GLN A 509 3.51 -0.97 -27.41
C GLN A 509 3.30 -2.22 -28.31
N PRO A 510 2.46 -2.13 -29.37
CA PRO A 510 2.20 -3.25 -30.27
C PRO A 510 3.47 -3.93 -30.82
N GLY A 511 3.54 -5.25 -30.68
CA GLY A 511 4.67 -6.07 -31.11
C GLY A 511 5.77 -6.26 -30.07
N THR A 512 5.72 -5.58 -28.92
CA THR A 512 6.71 -5.76 -27.83
C THR A 512 6.81 -7.21 -27.39
N GLN A 513 8.04 -7.73 -27.25
CA GLN A 513 8.29 -9.05 -26.67
C GLN A 513 8.75 -8.88 -25.22
N VAL A 514 8.04 -9.54 -24.29
CA VAL A 514 8.30 -9.55 -22.85
C VAL A 514 8.77 -10.96 -22.46
N ALA A 515 9.89 -11.08 -21.75
CA ALA A 515 10.32 -12.34 -21.14
C ALA A 515 9.64 -12.51 -19.79
N VAL A 516 9.16 -13.72 -19.50
CA VAL A 516 8.43 -14.04 -18.27
C VAL A 516 8.98 -15.32 -17.63
N SER A 517 9.13 -15.29 -16.31
CA SER A 517 9.89 -16.28 -15.53
C SER A 517 9.10 -16.75 -14.31
N ALA A 518 9.01 -18.07 -14.10
CA ALA A 518 8.25 -18.68 -13.01
C ALA A 518 9.18 -19.10 -11.86
N VAL A 519 8.99 -18.51 -10.69
CA VAL A 519 9.80 -18.76 -9.48
C VAL A 519 8.97 -19.61 -8.51
N PRO A 520 9.30 -20.91 -8.28
CA PRO A 520 8.56 -21.74 -7.33
C PRO A 520 8.76 -21.27 -5.89
N ALA A 521 7.74 -21.43 -5.04
CA ALA A 521 7.89 -21.25 -3.59
C ALA A 521 8.53 -22.50 -2.94
N ASP A 522 9.00 -22.37 -1.69
CA ASP A 522 9.69 -23.45 -0.99
C ASP A 522 8.86 -24.72 -0.85
N GLY A 523 9.49 -25.86 -1.14
CA GLY A 523 8.82 -27.15 -1.22
C GLY A 523 7.88 -27.30 -2.42
N TRP A 524 7.88 -26.39 -3.40
CA TRP A 524 7.20 -26.53 -4.69
C TRP A 524 8.19 -26.55 -5.85
N ARG A 525 7.68 -26.87 -7.04
CA ARG A 525 8.39 -26.75 -8.31
C ARG A 525 7.45 -26.28 -9.40
N PHE A 526 8.02 -25.64 -10.41
CA PHE A 526 7.29 -25.32 -11.64
C PHE A 526 6.89 -26.59 -12.40
N VAL A 527 5.79 -26.51 -13.14
CA VAL A 527 5.25 -27.60 -13.97
C VAL A 527 5.16 -27.17 -15.43
N ARG A 528 4.47 -26.06 -15.71
CA ARG A 528 4.19 -25.55 -17.07
C ARG A 528 3.54 -24.17 -17.06
N TRP A 529 3.64 -23.50 -18.20
CA TRP A 529 2.87 -22.29 -18.51
C TRP A 529 1.50 -22.62 -19.11
N GLU A 530 0.52 -21.75 -18.87
CA GLU A 530 -0.81 -21.72 -19.48
C GLU A 530 -1.19 -20.30 -19.97
N GLY A 531 -2.29 -20.23 -20.73
CA GLY A 531 -2.79 -18.99 -21.32
C GLY A 531 -2.00 -18.58 -22.57
N SER A 532 -1.46 -17.37 -22.55
CA SER A 532 -0.78 -16.72 -23.68
C SER A 532 0.68 -17.15 -23.89
N ALA A 533 1.18 -18.03 -23.02
CA ALA A 533 2.47 -18.70 -23.11
C ALA A 533 2.30 -20.21 -22.90
N SER A 534 3.30 -21.00 -23.30
CA SER A 534 3.29 -22.45 -23.10
C SER A 534 4.72 -23.00 -22.98
N GLY A 535 4.84 -24.22 -22.46
CA GLY A 535 6.11 -24.93 -22.25
C GLY A 535 6.36 -25.27 -20.79
N SER A 536 7.41 -26.06 -20.54
CA SER A 536 7.83 -26.55 -19.21
C SER A 536 9.20 -26.00 -18.78
N SER A 537 9.69 -24.96 -19.44
CA SER A 537 10.83 -24.16 -19.01
C SER A 537 10.35 -23.09 -18.04
N VAL A 538 11.06 -22.87 -16.93
CA VAL A 538 10.77 -21.76 -15.99
C VAL A 538 10.88 -20.39 -16.66
N HIS A 539 11.65 -20.26 -17.75
CA HIS A 539 11.75 -19.06 -18.59
C HIS A 539 10.97 -19.24 -19.90
N THR A 540 10.20 -18.23 -20.32
CA THR A 540 9.56 -18.15 -21.65
C THR A 540 9.38 -16.69 -22.10
N SER A 541 8.71 -16.43 -23.22
CA SER A 541 8.41 -15.06 -23.68
C SER A 541 7.05 -14.93 -24.35
N VAL A 542 6.52 -13.70 -24.33
CA VAL A 542 5.17 -13.32 -24.78
C VAL A 542 5.29 -12.14 -25.74
N THR A 543 4.59 -12.17 -26.87
CA THR A 543 4.53 -11.02 -27.81
C THR A 543 3.20 -10.29 -27.69
N MET A 544 3.24 -8.99 -27.44
CA MET A 544 2.10 -8.13 -27.16
C MET A 544 1.44 -7.65 -28.45
N ASN A 545 0.52 -8.44 -29.00
CA ASN A 545 -0.28 -8.14 -30.20
C ASN A 545 -1.79 -8.04 -29.89
N GLY A 546 -2.10 -7.45 -28.74
CA GLY A 546 -3.38 -7.52 -28.04
C GLY A 546 -3.12 -7.84 -26.57
N ASN A 547 -4.11 -7.60 -25.69
CA ASN A 547 -3.97 -7.90 -24.26
C ASN A 547 -3.72 -9.39 -24.05
N ARG A 548 -2.74 -9.73 -23.20
CA ARG A 548 -2.29 -11.11 -22.97
C ARG A 548 -2.43 -11.47 -21.48
N SER A 549 -2.70 -12.74 -21.21
CA SER A 549 -2.71 -13.30 -19.85
C SER A 549 -1.94 -14.61 -19.81
N VAL A 550 -1.02 -14.78 -18.84
CA VAL A 550 -0.15 -15.95 -18.68
C VAL A 550 -0.24 -16.49 -17.26
N THR A 551 -0.37 -17.81 -17.12
CA THR A 551 -0.43 -18.47 -15.81
C THR A 551 0.75 -19.43 -15.63
N ALA A 552 1.48 -19.35 -14.51
CA ALA A 552 2.44 -20.38 -14.10
C ALA A 552 1.78 -21.43 -13.21
N VAL A 553 1.89 -22.71 -13.59
CA VAL A 553 1.41 -23.83 -12.77
C VAL A 553 2.58 -24.44 -12.00
N PHE A 554 2.43 -24.49 -10.68
CA PHE A 554 3.35 -25.08 -9.71
C PHE A 554 2.72 -26.32 -9.06
N ALA A 555 3.54 -27.27 -8.63
CA ALA A 555 3.12 -28.42 -7.84
C ALA A 555 4.05 -28.62 -6.65
N LYS A 556 3.49 -29.05 -5.51
CA LYS A 556 4.27 -29.34 -4.30
C LYS A 556 5.21 -30.53 -4.56
N ASN A 557 6.44 -30.44 -4.07
CA ASN A 557 7.41 -31.52 -4.13
C ASN A 557 6.97 -32.65 -3.19
N GLU A 558 6.85 -33.86 -3.73
CA GLU A 558 6.49 -35.03 -2.92
C GLU A 558 7.66 -35.44 -2.03
N SER A 559 7.43 -35.50 -0.71
CA SER A 559 8.42 -35.96 0.26
C SER A 559 8.72 -37.44 0.04
N ASN A 560 9.86 -37.74 -0.61
CA ASN A 560 10.16 -39.06 -1.16
C ASN A 560 10.63 -40.10 -0.11
N ALA A 561 9.77 -40.41 0.85
CA ALA A 561 9.99 -41.41 1.90
C ALA A 561 9.40 -42.78 1.49
N GLY A 562 10.07 -43.52 0.60
CA GLY A 562 9.45 -44.68 -0.06
C GLY A 562 10.35 -45.78 -0.64
N GLY A 563 11.55 -46.03 -0.11
CA GLY A 563 12.47 -47.06 -0.61
C GLY A 563 12.68 -48.26 0.31
N GLY A 564 11.87 -49.33 0.20
CA GLY A 564 12.10 -50.57 0.97
C GLY A 564 11.07 -51.68 0.78
N SER A 565 11.45 -52.79 0.16
CA SER A 565 10.58 -53.97 -0.05
C SER A 565 10.82 -55.06 1.00
N GLY A 566 9.75 -55.65 1.54
CA GLY A 566 9.83 -56.83 2.40
C GLY A 566 8.46 -57.32 2.89
N GLY A 567 7.99 -58.46 2.36
CA GLY A 567 6.71 -59.07 2.78
C GLY A 567 6.88 -60.21 3.80
N GLY A 568 5.94 -60.35 4.72
CA GLY A 568 5.86 -61.47 5.66
C GLY A 568 4.47 -61.60 6.28
N GLN A 569 3.88 -62.79 6.21
CA GLN A 569 2.56 -63.08 6.80
C GLN A 569 2.70 -63.52 8.26
N GLN A 570 1.90 -62.97 9.18
CA GLN A 570 1.50 -63.71 10.37
C GLN A 570 0.12 -63.30 10.91
N GLN A 571 -0.42 -64.15 11.78
CA GLN A 571 -1.85 -64.30 12.07
C GLN A 571 -2.22 -63.64 13.42
N PRO A 572 -3.42 -63.05 13.58
CA PRO A 572 -3.80 -62.37 14.82
C PRO A 572 -3.96 -63.30 16.03
N ALA A 573 -3.65 -62.77 17.20
CA ALA A 573 -3.86 -63.33 18.53
C ALA A 573 -4.73 -62.37 19.37
N PRO A 574 -5.38 -62.81 20.46
CA PRO A 574 -6.69 -62.29 20.85
C PRO A 574 -6.70 -60.91 21.52
N GLU A 575 -7.82 -60.21 21.36
CA GLU A 575 -8.13 -58.94 22.01
C GLU A 575 -8.06 -59.04 23.54
N GLN A 576 -7.38 -58.08 24.18
CA GLN A 576 -7.62 -57.78 25.59
C GLN A 576 -8.86 -56.87 25.72
N PRO A 577 -9.64 -56.98 26.81
CA PRO A 577 -10.83 -56.16 26.99
C PRO A 577 -10.45 -54.67 27.03
N LYS A 578 -11.08 -53.88 26.16
CA LYS A 578 -10.84 -52.43 26.08
C LYS A 578 -11.02 -51.79 27.47
N PRO A 579 -10.11 -50.92 27.94
CA PRO A 579 -10.44 -50.04 29.04
C PRO A 579 -11.68 -49.23 28.64
N LYS A 580 -12.55 -48.96 29.64
CA LYS A 580 -13.69 -48.06 29.48
C LYS A 580 -13.17 -46.73 28.91
N PRO A 581 -13.86 -46.09 27.94
CA PRO A 581 -13.46 -44.78 27.47
C PRO A 581 -13.43 -43.80 28.64
N GLU A 582 -12.21 -43.42 29.03
CA GLU A 582 -11.90 -42.10 29.56
C GLU A 582 -12.50 -41.07 28.58
N PRO A 583 -13.22 -40.03 29.05
CA PRO A 583 -13.75 -39.03 28.13
C PRO A 583 -12.62 -38.51 27.24
N GLU A 584 -12.82 -38.55 25.92
CA GLU A 584 -11.85 -37.99 24.97
C GLU A 584 -11.56 -36.56 25.40
N ALA A 585 -10.29 -36.27 25.70
CA ALA A 585 -9.86 -34.90 25.96
C ALA A 585 -10.34 -34.05 24.78
N PRO A 586 -11.03 -32.93 25.01
CA PRO A 586 -11.67 -32.18 23.95
C PRO A 586 -10.64 -31.87 22.88
N LYS A 587 -10.92 -32.26 21.64
CA LYS A 587 -10.01 -32.03 20.51
C LYS A 587 -9.59 -30.56 20.55
N PRO A 588 -8.29 -30.24 20.43
CA PRO A 588 -7.83 -28.86 20.48
C PRO A 588 -8.63 -28.07 19.46
N GLN A 589 -9.36 -27.06 19.93
CA GLN A 589 -10.25 -26.31 19.06
C GLN A 589 -9.40 -25.54 18.07
N GLU A 590 -9.65 -25.75 16.78
CA GLU A 590 -8.92 -25.10 15.70
C GLU A 590 -9.81 -24.06 15.01
N TYR A 591 -9.14 -23.04 14.46
CA TYR A 591 -9.73 -21.90 13.81
C TYR A 591 -9.01 -21.56 12.52
N SER A 592 -9.76 -21.20 11.49
CA SER A 592 -9.19 -20.83 10.19
C SER A 592 -8.72 -19.38 10.20
N LEU A 593 -7.50 -19.12 9.74
CA LEU A 593 -7.06 -17.79 9.31
C LEU A 593 -7.08 -17.75 7.78
N SER A 594 -7.83 -16.82 7.20
CA SER A 594 -7.79 -16.50 5.76
C SER A 594 -7.03 -15.19 5.53
N THR A 595 -6.37 -15.09 4.38
CA THR A 595 -5.58 -13.92 3.97
C THR A 595 -5.97 -13.44 2.58
N SER A 596 -6.01 -12.13 2.40
CA SER A 596 -6.40 -11.45 1.15
C SER A 596 -5.53 -10.22 0.91
N VAL A 597 -5.38 -9.78 -0.34
CA VAL A 597 -4.68 -8.54 -0.67
C VAL A 597 -5.57 -7.61 -1.49
N VAL A 598 -5.43 -6.31 -1.25
CA VAL A 598 -6.04 -5.24 -2.03
C VAL A 598 -4.92 -4.36 -2.56
N GLY A 599 -4.83 -4.21 -3.87
CA GLY A 599 -3.70 -3.57 -4.54
C GLY A 599 -2.52 -4.50 -4.81
N GLY A 600 -1.41 -3.91 -5.27
CA GLY A 600 -0.19 -4.63 -5.64
C GLY A 600 0.69 -4.94 -4.43
N GLY A 601 0.51 -6.13 -3.88
CA GLY A 601 1.40 -6.70 -2.88
C GLY A 601 1.01 -8.13 -2.52
N SER A 602 1.65 -8.68 -1.49
CA SER A 602 1.48 -10.07 -1.06
C SER A 602 1.52 -10.21 0.47
N ILE A 603 0.97 -11.31 1.00
CA ILE A 603 1.04 -11.68 2.43
C ILE A 603 1.83 -12.97 2.57
N SER A 604 2.78 -13.01 3.51
CA SER A 604 3.38 -14.23 4.04
C SER A 604 2.92 -14.51 5.49
N GLY A 605 3.20 -15.72 6.00
CA GLY A 605 2.86 -16.16 7.37
C GLY A 605 1.41 -16.65 7.59
N GLY A 606 0.44 -16.15 6.82
CA GLY A 606 -0.99 -16.45 7.03
C GLY A 606 -1.67 -17.29 5.94
N GLY A 607 -2.66 -18.08 6.37
CA GLY A 607 -3.53 -18.88 5.50
C GLY A 607 -3.54 -20.35 5.91
N GLY A 608 -4.52 -20.77 6.73
CA GLY A 608 -4.55 -22.16 7.23
C GLY A 608 -5.50 -22.39 8.42
N SER A 609 -5.33 -23.52 9.10
CA SER A 609 -6.02 -23.89 10.35
C SER A 609 -5.02 -23.89 11.50
N TYR A 610 -5.36 -23.23 12.60
CA TYR A 610 -4.48 -22.95 13.74
C TYR A 610 -5.19 -23.28 15.05
N LYS A 611 -4.44 -23.63 16.10
CA LYS A 611 -5.02 -23.98 17.41
C LYS A 611 -5.49 -22.73 18.16
N ALA A 612 -6.52 -22.90 18.99
CA ALA A 612 -7.03 -21.87 19.87
C ALA A 612 -5.90 -21.29 20.75
N GLY A 613 -5.66 -19.99 20.64
CA GLY A 613 -4.62 -19.26 21.36
C GLY A 613 -3.25 -19.20 20.64
N THR A 614 -3.08 -19.80 19.47
CA THR A 614 -1.87 -19.59 18.64
C THR A 614 -1.83 -18.15 18.13
N SER A 615 -0.72 -17.45 18.37
CA SER A 615 -0.39 -16.19 17.69
C SER A 615 0.27 -16.49 16.35
N VAL A 616 -0.14 -15.79 15.29
CA VAL A 616 0.35 -15.97 13.92
C VAL A 616 0.89 -14.64 13.40
N THR A 617 2.19 -14.57 13.11
CA THR A 617 2.82 -13.40 12.47
C THR A 617 2.50 -13.38 10.98
N LEU A 618 2.22 -12.19 10.46
CA LEU A 618 1.89 -11.92 9.06
C LEU A 618 2.81 -10.80 8.55
N THR A 619 3.33 -10.95 7.34
CA THR A 619 4.18 -9.90 6.70
C THR A 619 3.59 -9.50 5.35
N ALA A 620 3.50 -8.20 5.09
CA ALA A 620 2.97 -7.61 3.88
C ALA A 620 4.10 -7.03 3.02
N THR A 621 4.27 -7.55 1.80
CA THR A 621 5.33 -7.11 0.88
C THR A 621 4.72 -6.45 -0.35
N PRO A 622 4.95 -5.14 -0.61
CA PRO A 622 4.46 -4.45 -1.81
C PRO A 622 5.08 -4.99 -3.10
N ASN A 623 4.42 -4.70 -4.22
CA ASN A 623 4.98 -4.85 -5.56
C ASN A 623 5.56 -3.51 -6.05
N ASP A 624 6.41 -3.52 -7.09
CA ASP A 624 6.98 -2.29 -7.68
C ASP A 624 5.93 -1.25 -8.03
N GLY A 625 6.18 0.00 -7.62
CA GLY A 625 5.22 1.10 -7.79
C GLY A 625 4.00 0.99 -6.88
N TRP A 626 4.09 0.26 -5.76
CA TRP A 626 3.12 0.24 -4.67
C TRP A 626 3.82 0.34 -3.31
N ARG A 627 3.12 0.88 -2.30
CA ARG A 627 3.54 0.83 -0.89
C ARG A 627 2.50 0.10 -0.04
N PHE A 628 2.93 -0.47 1.08
CA PHE A 628 2.02 -1.05 2.06
C PHE A 628 1.34 0.07 2.85
N VAL A 629 0.03 -0.04 3.05
CA VAL A 629 -0.81 0.97 3.70
C VAL A 629 -1.15 0.54 5.12
N ARG A 630 -1.82 -0.61 5.28
CA ARG A 630 -2.06 -1.27 6.56
C ARG A 630 -2.69 -2.65 6.42
N TRP A 631 -2.75 -3.33 7.57
CA TRP A 631 -3.58 -4.50 7.81
C TRP A 631 -5.04 -4.13 8.10
N ASP A 632 -5.95 -5.07 7.80
CA ASP A 632 -7.39 -4.98 8.03
C ASP A 632 -7.98 -6.33 8.49
N GLY A 633 -9.21 -6.31 9.01
CA GLY A 633 -9.94 -7.47 9.51
C GLY A 633 -9.52 -7.88 10.92
N ALA A 634 -8.84 -9.02 11.04
CA ALA A 634 -8.39 -9.58 12.32
C ALA A 634 -7.00 -9.10 12.77
N ALA A 635 -6.35 -8.28 11.96
CA ALA A 635 -5.11 -7.59 12.26
C ALA A 635 -5.27 -6.10 11.93
N SER A 636 -4.41 -5.27 12.51
CA SER A 636 -4.40 -3.82 12.28
C SER A 636 -2.99 -3.25 12.52
N GLY A 637 -2.73 -2.07 11.99
CA GLY A 637 -1.44 -1.38 12.08
C GLY A 637 -0.80 -1.16 10.70
N GLN A 638 0.08 -0.17 10.61
CA GLN A 638 0.77 0.23 9.37
C GLN A 638 2.14 -0.44 9.21
N SER A 639 2.67 -1.05 10.27
CA SER A 639 3.88 -1.89 10.22
C SER A 639 3.69 -3.03 9.23
N ALA A 640 4.68 -3.24 8.34
CA ALA A 640 4.66 -4.32 7.36
C ALA A 640 4.59 -5.72 7.99
N THR A 641 4.86 -5.85 9.30
CA THR A 641 4.62 -7.05 10.12
C THR A 641 3.48 -6.81 11.14
N THR A 642 2.70 -7.85 11.44
CA THR A 642 1.64 -7.84 12.48
C THR A 642 1.40 -9.24 13.02
N THR A 643 0.66 -9.39 14.13
CA THR A 643 0.43 -10.68 14.79
C THR A 643 -1.05 -10.88 15.17
N VAL A 644 -1.61 -12.05 14.84
CA VAL A 644 -3.02 -12.39 15.11
C VAL A 644 -3.15 -13.58 16.06
N THR A 645 -3.79 -13.38 17.20
CA THR A 645 -4.11 -14.46 18.15
C THR A 645 -5.42 -15.15 17.77
N MET A 646 -5.32 -16.44 17.46
CA MET A 646 -6.41 -17.27 16.96
C MET A 646 -7.37 -17.70 18.07
N SER A 647 -8.25 -16.78 18.49
CA SER A 647 -9.32 -17.03 19.47
C SER A 647 -10.66 -17.49 18.84
N GLN A 648 -10.82 -17.27 17.54
CA GLN A 648 -11.94 -17.69 16.68
C GLN A 648 -11.47 -17.70 15.21
N ASN A 649 -12.32 -18.08 14.26
CA ASN A 649 -11.99 -17.93 12.83
C ASN A 649 -11.73 -16.46 12.49
N ARG A 650 -10.68 -16.18 11.72
CA ARG A 650 -10.18 -14.85 11.39
C ARG A 650 -9.96 -14.70 9.87
N SER A 651 -10.07 -13.47 9.41
CA SER A 651 -9.69 -13.03 8.06
C SER A 651 -8.81 -11.79 8.18
N VAL A 652 -7.74 -11.70 7.40
CA VAL A 652 -6.84 -10.54 7.37
C VAL A 652 -6.61 -10.09 5.94
N THR A 653 -6.74 -8.79 5.70
CA THR A 653 -6.39 -8.19 4.42
C THR A 653 -5.16 -7.29 4.57
N ALA A 654 -4.23 -7.34 3.62
CA ALA A 654 -3.16 -6.37 3.48
C ALA A 654 -3.51 -5.41 2.34
N HIS A 655 -3.47 -4.11 2.62
CA HIS A 655 -3.80 -3.07 1.67
C HIS A 655 -2.53 -2.41 1.16
N PHE A 656 -2.44 -2.26 -0.16
CA PHE A 656 -1.34 -1.65 -0.87
C PHE A 656 -1.91 -0.59 -1.83
N GLU A 657 -1.25 0.55 -1.95
CA GLU A 657 -1.65 1.64 -2.86
C GLU A 657 -0.52 1.97 -3.82
N ARG A 658 -0.86 2.46 -5.03
CA ARG A 658 0.16 2.77 -6.04
C ARG A 658 0.97 3.99 -5.62
N VAL A 659 2.29 3.86 -5.63
CA VAL A 659 3.18 5.01 -5.66
C VAL A 659 3.09 5.57 -7.07
N ALA A 660 2.41 6.71 -7.22
CA ALA A 660 2.28 7.39 -8.50
C ALA A 660 3.67 7.80 -9.00
N GLN A 661 3.92 7.63 -10.31
CA GLN A 661 5.15 8.07 -10.96
C GLN A 661 4.84 9.27 -11.87
N PRO A 662 5.70 10.31 -11.89
CA PRO A 662 5.51 11.47 -12.77
C PRO A 662 5.76 11.10 -14.23
N ASP A 663 5.04 11.76 -15.14
CA ASP A 663 5.11 11.46 -16.57
C ASP A 663 6.48 11.79 -17.21
N PRO A 664 6.92 10.99 -18.21
CA PRO A 664 8.21 11.19 -18.86
C PRO A 664 8.22 12.46 -19.73
N LYS A 665 9.14 13.37 -19.41
CA LYS A 665 9.40 14.62 -20.15
C LYS A 665 9.82 14.33 -21.60
N PRO A 666 9.25 15.01 -22.62
CA PRO A 666 9.61 14.78 -24.02
C PRO A 666 11.05 15.22 -24.33
N GLU A 667 11.72 14.47 -25.21
CA GLU A 667 13.09 14.73 -25.64
C GLU A 667 13.21 16.01 -26.51
N PRO A 668 14.35 16.72 -26.45
CA PRO A 668 14.59 17.88 -27.31
C PRO A 668 14.76 17.45 -28.77
N VAL A 669 14.01 18.07 -29.68
CA VAL A 669 14.13 17.83 -31.12
C VAL A 669 15.38 18.55 -31.65
N ASP A 670 16.32 17.80 -32.24
CA ASP A 670 17.49 18.36 -32.92
C ASP A 670 17.07 19.29 -34.07
N PRO A 671 17.78 20.41 -34.31
CA PRO A 671 17.53 21.26 -35.47
C PRO A 671 17.85 20.50 -36.78
N PRO A 672 17.11 20.76 -37.87
CA PRO A 672 17.32 20.05 -39.13
C PRO A 672 18.70 20.33 -39.72
N ASP A 673 19.34 19.26 -40.22
CA ASP A 673 20.65 19.31 -40.88
C ASP A 673 20.51 19.97 -42.26
N GLU A 674 21.12 21.15 -42.46
CA GLU A 674 21.24 21.80 -43.77
C GLU A 674 22.44 21.23 -44.56
N SER A 675 22.32 19.99 -45.04
CA SER A 675 23.27 19.43 -46.02
C SER A 675 22.64 18.48 -47.06
N ASP A 676 23.29 18.45 -48.23
CA ASP A 676 23.11 17.54 -49.38
C ASP A 676 21.83 17.69 -50.27
N ASP A 677 21.76 18.82 -50.98
CA ASP A 677 20.92 19.04 -52.17
C ASP A 677 21.74 18.79 -53.46
N GLU A 678 22.22 17.54 -53.67
CA GLU A 678 22.88 16.99 -54.88
C GLU A 678 22.65 15.45 -54.85
N GLU A 679 22.41 14.69 -55.95
CA GLU A 679 22.49 14.93 -57.39
C GLU A 679 21.39 14.10 -58.13
N ASP A 680 20.86 14.60 -59.25
CA ASP A 680 19.74 13.98 -60.00
C ASP A 680 20.22 12.81 -60.92
N GLY A 681 19.48 11.69 -61.01
CA GLY A 681 20.05 10.41 -61.50
C GLY A 681 19.13 9.41 -62.21
N GLU A 682 18.65 9.76 -63.42
CA GLU A 682 18.16 8.92 -64.54
C GLU A 682 17.50 7.53 -64.27
N GLU A 683 16.17 7.41 -64.49
CA GLU A 683 15.56 6.77 -65.70
C GLU A 683 14.06 7.11 -65.88
#